data_AF-A0A5C6DDS7-F1
#
_entry.id   AF-A0A5C6DDS7-F1
#
_cell.length_a   1.000
_cell.length_b   1.000
_cell.length_c   1.000
_cell.angle_alpha   90.00
_cell.angle_beta   90.00
_cell.angle_gamma   90.00
#
_symmetry.space_group_name_H-M   'P 1'
#
loop_
_entity.id
_entity.type
_entity.pdbx_description
1 polymer ?
#
loop_
_entity_poly.entity_id
_entity_poly.type
_entity_poly.pdbx_seq_one_letter_code
_entity_poly.pdbx_strand_id
1 'polypeptide(L)'
;MNELFGLPAVSILLFVLAGVLIGHLLWYRDTSIERLKMRQTEDRYLKSRGVVRQRKQQFTQMQHQLRAKETEAEAKSADYDRITHHNRELQEASEKLQVVVEDLRRESSESNNALAEEQKRNALLKTQLQEVLQKRSEVESEHQKVVSQLTSRENEFKQLRSNHATSKSEIEQAKASLAEQQSSWERRFTEVNTGHKQTVEQFEAELATWKKGQHDSVAANRRVQEELSARIKDIAKRDSEIEKLRSQLEQLQEKLAESTQQVTQQQQRFDGLSKDILQKQSRLEALANQSKQLNTQLQQRTTELDAKVAKLAEYEGLLQERSEQVSELQTQLEELKPLQDVVTDKQSELVQLQQRLTTTASEIITVTEASQRKDEEIAALLDRLTAAEETGKTLHSNLSKMQKELEAAKTEVDQANDRMSILSNENAKQQESSQAKASELESMTETSQRKDAEIAELHSRLTAAKESGQTLHSNISQLQTELETRKTELDQAKEQISVMSDDYAKLQEKSNARASELERMTEASVSNDAEMAELLTRLTAAEETGQSLQTNLSQLQTELESAKSQIDQSKDRVHQLSSENEQLRESGKSKHDKLQEMQASVAELSKAAEELTRTKQVVAVQRNQIQEFETAASDTLSEVERLSVLVAEIAPLREQLESSRTEVENLRKVSDQRRIQVSSQNAKVQQLETELKELSQTRLQLQQRLDQSQQHLETLKQDHQAAIESRDQFESQWIAAKQTITENGLAADRMQQETTELKEKLGAANQHLGESQSRIEEQQQIVAKLQSQLTALEALRPELDQLRPENQSLKDRTAELLKHLQRVRAELEDSLDANAKTGNRIRDLENQLHAQAEKIRDLRRTRAAMPDAIDNDQTDGKAATKRAA
;
A
#
# COMPACT_ATOMS: atom_id res chain seq x y z
N MET A 1 111.60 16.56 201.65
CA MET A 1 112.85 16.36 200.91
C MET A 1 112.51 15.82 199.55
N ASN A 2 112.79 16.51 198.45
CA ASN A 2 113.26 17.88 198.25
C ASN A 2 112.31 18.49 197.20
N GLU A 3 112.05 19.78 197.02
CA GLU A 3 112.47 21.08 197.56
C GLU A 3 111.83 22.29 196.80
N LEU A 4 111.67 22.36 195.47
CA LEU A 4 111.42 21.33 194.44
C LEU A 4 110.08 20.63 194.77
N PHE A 5 109.00 21.44 194.81
CA PHE A 5 107.91 21.42 195.80
C PHE A 5 108.35 21.89 197.19
N GLY A 6 107.96 23.13 197.53
CA GLY A 6 108.48 23.89 198.66
C GLY A 6 107.43 24.62 199.50
N LEU A 7 106.26 24.02 199.74
CA LEU A 7 105.54 24.20 201.02
C LEU A 7 104.55 23.05 201.29
N PRO A 8 105.05 21.91 201.83
CA PRO A 8 104.26 20.84 202.44
C PRO A 8 102.95 21.22 203.18
N ALA A 9 101.94 20.40 202.88
CA ALA A 9 100.83 19.96 203.75
C ALA A 9 99.79 20.97 204.29
N VAL A 10 100.18 22.11 204.88
CA VAL A 10 99.28 22.79 205.85
C VAL A 10 98.17 23.62 205.19
N SER A 11 98.49 24.44 204.19
CA SER A 11 97.52 25.39 203.58
C SER A 11 96.36 24.70 202.84
N ILE A 12 96.54 23.45 202.41
CA ILE A 12 95.50 22.66 201.73
C ILE A 12 94.33 22.35 202.66
N LEU A 13 94.57 22.20 203.98
CA LEU A 13 93.50 21.88 204.94
C LEU A 13 92.58 23.08 205.24
N LEU A 14 93.14 24.30 205.25
CA LEU A 14 92.41 25.51 205.62
C LEU A 14 91.36 25.91 204.57
N PHE A 15 91.65 25.71 203.29
CA PHE A 15 90.70 26.04 202.21
C PHE A 15 89.51 25.07 202.16
N VAL A 16 89.72 23.80 202.51
CA VAL A 16 88.64 22.80 202.62
C VAL A 16 87.69 23.14 203.79
N LEU A 17 88.22 23.66 204.90
CA LEU A 17 87.41 24.13 206.03
C LEU A 17 86.66 25.45 205.74
N ALA A 18 87.22 26.34 204.94
CA ALA A 18 86.50 27.53 204.44
C ALA A 18 85.31 27.17 203.53
N GLY A 19 85.39 26.03 202.82
CA GLY A 19 84.36 25.55 201.89
C GLY A 19 82.99 25.22 202.50
N VAL A 20 82.89 25.09 203.83
CA VAL A 20 81.63 24.72 204.51
C VAL A 20 80.85 25.96 204.97
N LEU A 21 81.52 27.02 205.43
CA LEU A 21 80.85 28.16 206.09
C LEU A 21 80.28 29.21 205.13
N ILE A 22 80.83 29.34 203.92
CA ILE A 22 80.28 30.26 202.89
C ILE A 22 78.98 29.72 202.29
N GLY A 23 78.77 28.40 202.33
CA GLY A 23 77.60 27.73 201.72
C GLY A 23 76.24 28.03 202.35
N HIS A 24 76.18 28.67 203.54
CA HIS A 24 74.92 28.81 204.29
C HIS A 24 74.33 30.23 204.32
N LEU A 25 75.06 31.27 203.90
CA LEU A 25 74.62 32.69 204.03
C LEU A 25 74.35 33.43 202.71
N LEU A 26 74.71 32.86 201.56
CA LEU A 26 74.40 33.46 200.24
C LEU A 26 73.00 33.06 199.69
N TRP A 27 72.17 32.41 200.50
CA TRP A 27 70.89 31.81 200.08
C TRP A 27 69.73 32.81 199.89
N TYR A 28 69.90 34.09 200.26
CA TYR A 28 68.83 35.10 200.19
C TYR A 28 69.30 36.46 199.62
N ARG A 29 69.43 36.58 198.29
CA ARG A 29 69.40 37.86 197.57
C ARG A 29 68.98 37.71 196.10
N ASP A 30 68.13 38.62 195.63
CA ASP A 30 67.54 38.61 194.27
C ASP A 30 68.52 39.13 193.20
N THR A 31 68.58 38.45 192.04
CA THR A 31 69.42 38.78 190.87
C THR A 31 68.75 38.39 189.53
N SER A 32 67.48 38.78 189.33
CA SER A 32 66.74 38.52 188.06
C SER A 32 67.34 39.15 186.78
N ILE A 33 68.24 40.13 186.90
CA ILE A 33 68.64 41.04 185.80
C ILE A 33 69.75 40.50 184.88
N GLU A 34 70.69 39.68 185.36
CA GLU A 34 71.91 39.35 184.58
C GLU A 34 71.67 38.36 183.43
N ARG A 35 70.69 37.45 183.58
CA ARG A 35 70.43 36.39 182.60
C ARG A 35 70.00 36.91 181.22
N LEU A 36 69.54 38.17 181.12
CA LEU A 36 69.13 38.77 179.85
C LEU A 36 70.34 39.17 178.97
N LYS A 37 71.47 39.56 179.57
CA LYS A 37 72.64 40.07 178.83
C LYS A 37 73.41 38.96 178.12
N MET A 38 73.59 37.79 178.75
CA MET A 38 74.30 36.64 178.18
C MET A 38 73.73 36.19 176.81
N ARG A 39 72.40 36.13 176.68
CA ARG A 39 71.75 35.72 175.43
C ARG A 39 72.04 36.67 174.25
N GLN A 40 72.28 37.95 174.50
CA GLN A 40 72.53 38.92 173.42
C GLN A 40 73.97 38.84 172.86
N THR A 41 74.90 38.21 173.56
CA THR A 41 76.29 38.04 173.12
C THR A 41 76.50 36.78 172.26
N GLU A 42 75.87 35.64 172.58
CA GLU A 42 76.01 34.40 171.79
C GLU A 42 75.45 34.57 170.37
N ASP A 43 74.30 35.23 170.26
CA ASP A 43 73.54 35.42 169.02
C ASP A 43 74.34 36.22 167.95
N ARG A 44 75.28 37.07 168.39
CA ARG A 44 76.17 37.84 167.51
C ARG A 44 77.33 37.00 166.98
N TYR A 45 77.86 36.06 167.77
CA TYR A 45 78.97 35.20 167.37
C TYR A 45 78.55 34.12 166.36
N LEU A 46 77.34 33.58 166.51
CA LEU A 46 76.79 32.61 165.55
C LEU A 46 76.55 33.24 164.17
N LYS A 47 76.08 34.49 164.12
CA LYS A 47 75.85 35.23 162.86
C LYS A 47 77.14 35.51 162.09
N SER A 48 78.22 35.91 162.75
CA SER A 48 79.51 36.19 162.05
C SER A 48 80.12 34.93 161.42
N ARG A 49 80.05 33.79 162.10
CA ARG A 49 80.56 32.49 161.63
C ARG A 49 79.80 31.94 160.41
N GLY A 50 78.54 32.31 160.21
CA GLY A 50 77.76 31.96 159.02
C GLY A 50 78.28 32.63 157.74
N VAL A 51 78.47 33.95 157.79
CA VAL A 51 78.84 34.79 156.62
C VAL A 51 80.16 34.35 155.97
N VAL A 52 81.15 33.94 156.78
CA VAL A 52 82.48 33.52 156.28
C VAL A 52 82.40 32.22 155.46
N ARG A 53 81.57 31.25 155.88
CA ARG A 53 81.34 30.01 155.10
C ARG A 53 80.64 30.31 153.78
N GLN A 54 79.61 31.17 153.82
CA GLN A 54 78.82 31.54 152.65
C GLN A 54 79.69 32.20 151.55
N ARG A 55 80.57 33.14 151.92
CA ARG A 55 81.51 33.77 150.97
C ARG A 55 82.50 32.78 150.36
N LYS A 56 82.99 31.78 151.11
CA LYS A 56 83.90 30.77 150.56
C LYS A 56 83.21 29.88 149.51
N GLN A 57 81.95 29.49 149.73
CA GLN A 57 81.16 28.74 148.74
C GLN A 57 80.94 29.55 147.46
N GLN A 58 80.58 30.84 147.59
CA GLN A 58 80.37 31.75 146.45
C GLN A 58 81.62 31.87 145.55
N PHE A 59 82.82 31.97 146.14
CA PHE A 59 84.06 32.05 145.35
C PHE A 59 84.31 30.78 144.52
N THR A 60 84.15 29.59 145.12
CA THR A 60 84.24 28.33 144.37
C THR A 60 83.16 28.21 143.28
N GLN A 61 81.94 28.69 143.52
CA GLN A 61 80.90 28.70 142.49
C GLN A 61 81.30 29.59 141.30
N MET A 62 81.82 30.80 141.52
CA MET A 62 82.28 31.66 140.41
C MET A 62 83.45 31.05 139.65
N GLN A 63 84.40 30.38 140.31
CA GLN A 63 85.51 29.72 139.62
C GLN A 63 85.05 28.54 138.74
N HIS A 64 84.03 27.79 139.17
CA HIS A 64 83.40 26.77 138.33
C HIS A 64 82.60 27.38 137.16
N GLN A 65 81.88 28.49 137.40
CA GLN A 65 81.14 29.19 136.34
C GLN A 65 82.06 29.78 135.27
N LEU A 66 83.23 30.31 135.65
CA LEU A 66 84.17 30.92 134.71
C LEU A 66 84.77 29.85 133.79
N ARG A 67 85.24 28.71 134.33
CA ARG A 67 85.69 27.57 133.53
C ARG A 67 84.60 26.98 132.64
N ALA A 68 83.37 26.88 133.14
CA ALA A 68 82.23 26.45 132.32
C ALA A 68 82.00 27.41 131.13
N LYS A 69 82.19 28.72 131.33
CA LYS A 69 82.08 29.72 130.26
C LYS A 69 83.25 29.72 129.28
N GLU A 70 84.46 29.40 129.73
CA GLU A 70 85.61 29.15 128.84
C GLU A 70 85.32 27.96 127.92
N THR A 71 84.90 26.81 128.48
CA THR A 71 84.51 25.63 127.67
C THR A 71 83.28 25.87 126.77
N GLU A 72 82.33 26.72 127.19
CA GLU A 72 81.19 27.11 126.36
C GLU A 72 81.60 28.01 125.18
N ALA A 73 82.64 28.85 125.36
CA ALA A 73 83.18 29.68 124.29
C ALA A 73 83.99 28.86 123.27
N GLU A 74 84.83 27.93 123.73
CA GLU A 74 85.58 27.02 122.86
C GLU A 74 84.63 26.12 122.04
N ALA A 75 83.59 25.55 122.68
CA ALA A 75 82.55 24.78 122.00
C ALA A 75 81.84 25.61 120.92
N LYS A 76 81.47 26.87 121.23
CA LYS A 76 80.83 27.78 120.25
C LYS A 76 81.74 28.19 119.10
N SER A 77 83.06 28.29 119.32
CA SER A 77 84.01 28.51 118.23
C SER A 77 84.06 27.29 117.30
N ALA A 78 84.21 26.08 117.87
CA ALA A 78 84.22 24.85 117.10
C ALA A 78 82.91 24.62 116.32
N ASP A 79 81.76 24.99 116.89
CA ASP A 79 80.47 24.94 116.19
C ASP A 79 80.33 26.03 115.11
N TYR A 80 80.93 27.21 115.28
CA TYR A 80 81.01 28.23 114.22
C TYR A 80 81.89 27.79 113.05
N ASP A 81 83.04 27.17 113.33
CA ASP A 81 83.94 26.62 112.31
C ASP A 81 83.26 25.45 111.54
N ARG A 82 82.48 24.61 112.24
CA ARG A 82 81.61 23.59 111.61
C ARG A 82 80.54 24.23 110.72
N ILE A 83 79.84 25.26 111.20
CA ILE A 83 78.79 25.94 110.44
C ILE A 83 79.36 26.64 109.21
N THR A 84 80.52 27.28 109.30
CA THR A 84 81.16 27.93 108.14
C THR A 84 81.70 26.92 107.13
N HIS A 85 82.28 25.81 107.59
CA HIS A 85 82.66 24.70 106.71
C HIS A 85 81.44 24.11 106.00
N HIS A 86 80.36 23.83 106.74
CA HIS A 86 79.15 23.23 106.17
C HIS A 86 78.40 24.19 105.22
N ASN A 87 78.35 25.48 105.53
CA ASN A 87 77.83 26.50 104.59
C ASN A 87 78.64 26.54 103.29
N ARG A 88 79.96 26.32 103.35
CA ARG A 88 80.80 26.19 102.16
C ARG A 88 80.50 24.92 101.37
N GLU A 89 80.33 23.76 102.03
CA GLU A 89 79.91 22.52 101.38
C GLU A 89 78.55 22.68 100.69
N LEU A 90 77.58 23.32 101.35
CA LEU A 90 76.25 23.63 100.81
C LEU A 90 76.32 24.61 99.64
N GLN A 91 77.21 25.60 99.67
CA GLN A 91 77.41 26.51 98.54
C GLN A 91 78.06 25.77 97.35
N GLU A 92 79.14 25.01 97.56
CA GLU A 92 79.77 24.22 96.51
C GLU A 92 78.84 23.11 95.96
N ALA A 93 77.88 22.62 96.75
CA ALA A 93 76.82 21.73 96.29
C ALA A 93 75.74 22.49 95.50
N SER A 94 75.36 23.69 95.92
CA SER A 94 74.40 24.57 95.22
C SER A 94 74.93 24.99 93.84
N GLU A 95 76.21 25.34 93.74
CA GLU A 95 76.87 25.68 92.46
C GLU A 95 76.90 24.47 91.51
N LYS A 96 77.23 23.26 92.02
CA LYS A 96 77.15 22.01 91.23
C LYS A 96 75.72 21.70 90.78
N LEU A 97 74.72 21.92 91.65
CA LEU A 97 73.30 21.75 91.30
C LEU A 97 72.82 22.78 90.27
N GLN A 98 73.32 24.02 90.30
CA GLN A 98 73.02 25.02 89.27
C GLN A 98 73.55 24.61 87.90
N VAL A 99 74.79 24.11 87.82
CA VAL A 99 75.34 23.58 86.55
C VAL A 99 74.47 22.43 86.02
N VAL A 100 74.15 21.44 86.87
CA VAL A 100 73.27 20.31 86.49
C VAL A 100 71.87 20.78 86.07
N VAL A 101 71.32 21.83 86.69
CA VAL A 101 70.02 22.41 86.29
C VAL A 101 70.09 23.13 84.95
N GLU A 102 71.17 23.84 84.63
CA GLU A 102 71.33 24.45 83.30
C GLU A 102 71.64 23.42 82.21
N ASP A 103 72.42 22.39 82.50
CA ASP A 103 72.64 21.26 81.58
C ASP A 103 71.32 20.53 81.29
N LEU A 104 70.51 20.21 82.31
CA LEU A 104 69.18 19.61 82.14
C LEU A 104 68.19 20.55 81.44
N ARG A 105 68.29 21.88 81.63
CA ARG A 105 67.51 22.87 80.85
C ARG A 105 67.92 22.86 79.39
N ARG A 106 69.21 22.74 79.11
CA ARG A 106 69.76 22.64 77.75
C ARG A 106 69.33 21.35 77.07
N GLU A 107 69.54 20.20 77.69
CA GLU A 107 69.07 18.89 77.18
C GLU A 107 67.56 18.89 76.96
N SER A 108 66.78 19.46 77.88
CA SER A 108 65.34 19.64 77.71
C SER A 108 65.01 20.54 76.53
N SER A 109 65.72 21.66 76.32
CA SER A 109 65.51 22.53 75.16
C SER A 109 65.89 21.87 73.84
N GLU A 110 67.00 21.12 73.79
CA GLU A 110 67.47 20.42 72.60
C GLU A 110 66.53 19.24 72.27
N SER A 111 66.04 18.51 73.27
CA SER A 111 65.01 17.47 73.14
C SER A 111 63.65 18.03 72.69
N ASN A 112 63.20 19.16 73.24
CA ASN A 112 61.98 19.82 72.80
C ASN A 112 62.08 20.35 71.35
N ASN A 113 63.26 20.85 70.94
CA ASN A 113 63.50 21.25 69.56
C ASN A 113 63.47 20.04 68.61
N ALA A 114 64.14 18.94 68.95
CA ALA A 114 64.11 17.70 68.18
C ALA A 114 62.69 17.11 68.08
N LEU A 115 61.92 17.15 69.17
CA LEU A 115 60.51 16.75 69.17
C LEU A 115 59.66 17.65 68.26
N ALA A 116 59.89 18.97 68.26
CA ALA A 116 59.20 19.89 67.37
C ALA A 116 59.57 19.69 65.89
N GLU A 117 60.80 19.29 65.59
CA GLU A 117 61.23 18.93 64.24
C GLU A 117 60.64 17.59 63.76
N GLU A 118 60.63 16.55 64.60
CA GLU A 118 59.91 15.32 64.28
C GLU A 118 58.40 15.54 64.18
N GLN A 119 57.78 16.42 64.98
CA GLN A 119 56.37 16.78 64.80
C GLN A 119 56.11 17.46 63.44
N LYS A 120 56.98 18.39 63.01
CA LYS A 120 56.90 18.99 61.66
C LYS A 120 57.11 17.95 60.56
N ARG A 121 58.05 17.02 60.75
CA ARG A 121 58.34 15.92 59.80
C ARG A 121 57.17 14.95 59.67
N ASN A 122 56.56 14.55 60.78
CA ASN A 122 55.38 13.67 60.79
C ASN A 122 54.15 14.38 60.23
N ALA A 123 53.99 15.70 60.46
CA ALA A 123 52.95 16.48 59.79
C ALA A 123 53.15 16.52 58.27
N LEU A 124 54.37 16.79 57.79
CA LEU A 124 54.70 16.78 56.36
C LEU A 124 54.49 15.39 55.73
N LEU A 125 54.97 14.32 56.37
CA LEU A 125 54.76 12.95 55.93
C LEU A 125 53.27 12.58 55.88
N LYS A 126 52.48 13.04 56.85
CA LYS A 126 51.01 12.84 56.85
C LYS A 126 50.35 13.57 55.69
N THR A 127 50.72 14.82 55.40
CA THR A 127 50.22 15.56 54.23
C THR A 127 50.61 14.88 52.92
N GLN A 128 51.87 14.46 52.77
CA GLN A 128 52.35 13.71 51.60
C GLN A 128 51.64 12.36 51.44
N LEU A 129 51.37 11.64 52.53
CA LEU A 129 50.61 10.40 52.51
C LEU A 129 49.15 10.63 52.09
N GLN A 130 48.51 11.72 52.56
CA GLN A 130 47.17 12.11 52.12
C GLN A 130 47.14 12.49 50.64
N GLU A 131 48.14 13.22 50.14
CA GLU A 131 48.28 13.57 48.72
C GLU A 131 48.47 12.32 47.83
N VAL A 132 49.30 11.36 48.27
CA VAL A 132 49.49 10.07 47.58
C VAL A 132 48.23 9.22 47.61
N LEU A 133 47.49 9.18 48.72
CA LEU A 133 46.20 8.48 48.82
C LEU A 133 45.12 9.12 47.93
N GLN A 134 45.08 10.45 47.86
CA GLN A 134 44.17 11.17 46.97
C GLN A 134 44.51 10.87 45.50
N LYS A 135 45.77 11.06 45.09
CA LYS A 135 46.24 10.75 43.73
C LYS A 135 46.01 9.29 43.34
N ARG A 136 46.17 8.36 44.29
CA ARG A 136 45.79 6.96 44.08
C ARG A 136 44.30 6.85 43.80
N SER A 137 43.42 7.44 44.62
CA SER A 137 41.97 7.36 44.42
C SER A 137 41.50 7.99 43.10
N GLU A 138 42.15 9.08 42.67
CA GLU A 138 41.92 9.72 41.37
C GLU A 138 42.28 8.74 40.23
N VAL A 139 43.50 8.19 40.22
CA VAL A 139 43.97 7.20 39.23
C VAL A 139 43.12 5.91 39.24
N GLU A 140 42.69 5.44 40.41
CA GLU A 140 41.89 4.22 40.53
C GLU A 140 40.45 4.45 40.01
N SER A 141 39.92 5.69 40.11
CA SER A 141 38.68 6.11 39.45
C SER A 141 38.82 6.27 37.92
N GLU A 142 39.93 6.82 37.44
CA GLU A 142 40.21 6.90 36.00
C GLU A 142 40.40 5.50 35.40
N HIS A 143 41.04 4.58 36.13
CA HIS A 143 41.16 3.19 35.72
C HIS A 143 39.79 2.51 35.59
N GLN A 144 38.89 2.68 36.57
CA GLN A 144 37.51 2.18 36.46
C GLN A 144 36.74 2.79 35.28
N LYS A 145 36.96 4.08 34.98
CA LYS A 145 36.39 4.77 33.81
C LYS A 145 36.93 4.22 32.49
N VAL A 146 38.22 3.89 32.41
CA VAL A 146 38.82 3.24 31.23
C VAL A 146 38.32 1.80 31.09
N VAL A 147 38.21 1.03 32.18
CA VAL A 147 37.70 -0.36 32.16
C VAL A 147 36.22 -0.42 31.73
N SER A 148 35.38 0.53 32.17
CA SER A 148 33.98 0.63 31.72
C SER A 148 33.87 1.06 30.25
N GLN A 149 34.72 1.97 29.77
CA GLN A 149 34.79 2.31 28.34
C GLN A 149 35.29 1.15 27.47
N LEU A 150 36.28 0.38 27.94
CA LEU A 150 36.76 -0.82 27.26
C LEU A 150 35.69 -1.91 27.20
N THR A 151 34.93 -2.13 28.27
CA THR A 151 33.82 -3.11 28.27
C THR A 151 32.61 -2.67 27.43
N SER A 152 32.35 -1.37 27.29
CA SER A 152 31.41 -0.85 26.27
C SER A 152 31.87 -1.24 24.87
N ARG A 153 33.12 -0.88 24.50
CA ARG A 153 33.69 -1.19 23.18
C ARG A 153 33.79 -2.68 22.88
N GLU A 154 34.13 -3.50 23.86
CA GLU A 154 34.13 -4.96 23.79
C GLU A 154 32.74 -5.51 23.41
N ASN A 155 31.67 -4.91 23.94
CA ASN A 155 30.28 -5.27 23.61
C ASN A 155 29.84 -4.71 22.24
N GLU A 156 30.21 -3.47 21.92
CA GLU A 156 30.01 -2.87 20.59
C GLU A 156 30.66 -3.73 19.49
N PHE A 157 31.89 -4.20 19.70
CA PHE A 157 32.58 -5.11 18.77
C PHE A 157 31.92 -6.50 18.67
N LYS A 158 31.34 -7.02 19.76
CA LYS A 158 30.55 -8.27 19.71
C LYS A 158 29.27 -8.09 18.91
N GLN A 159 28.57 -6.98 19.09
CA GLN A 159 27.36 -6.65 18.33
C GLN A 159 27.68 -6.44 16.85
N LEU A 160 28.73 -5.68 16.52
CA LEU A 160 29.21 -5.49 15.14
C LEU A 160 29.61 -6.81 14.47
N ARG A 161 30.26 -7.74 15.20
CA ARG A 161 30.56 -9.09 14.70
C ARG A 161 29.29 -9.91 14.46
N SER A 162 28.29 -9.80 15.32
CA SER A 162 27.00 -10.46 15.13
C SER A 162 26.28 -9.94 13.89
N ASN A 163 26.18 -8.61 13.74
CA ASN A 163 25.54 -7.97 12.59
C ASN A 163 26.28 -8.29 11.28
N HIS A 164 27.61 -8.32 11.29
CA HIS A 164 28.40 -8.75 10.13
C HIS A 164 28.19 -10.24 9.79
N ALA A 165 27.94 -11.09 10.80
CA ALA A 165 27.62 -12.51 10.56
C ALA A 165 26.22 -12.70 9.95
N THR A 166 25.20 -11.97 10.42
CA THR A 166 23.86 -12.01 9.81
C THR A 166 23.87 -11.45 8.40
N SER A 167 24.46 -10.26 8.17
CA SER A 167 24.53 -9.70 6.81
C SER A 167 25.39 -10.50 5.84
N LYS A 168 26.41 -11.25 6.33
CA LYS A 168 27.09 -12.24 5.49
C LYS A 168 26.16 -13.41 5.12
N SER A 169 25.34 -13.89 6.05
CA SER A 169 24.35 -14.95 5.78
C SER A 169 23.28 -14.47 4.78
N GLU A 170 22.78 -13.25 4.94
CA GLU A 170 21.83 -12.59 4.03
C GLU A 170 22.41 -12.47 2.61
N ILE A 171 23.69 -12.08 2.48
CA ILE A 171 24.39 -12.00 1.20
C ILE A 171 24.53 -13.37 0.52
N GLU A 172 24.90 -14.43 1.25
CA GLU A 172 24.98 -15.78 0.65
C GLU A 172 23.59 -16.34 0.28
N GLN A 173 22.55 -16.04 1.08
CA GLN A 173 21.17 -16.42 0.74
C GLN A 173 20.64 -15.66 -0.48
N ALA A 174 20.96 -14.37 -0.62
CA ALA A 174 20.63 -13.57 -1.79
C ALA A 174 21.35 -14.08 -3.06
N LYS A 175 22.63 -14.46 -2.97
CA LYS A 175 23.36 -15.11 -4.07
C LYS A 175 22.73 -16.44 -4.48
N ALA A 176 22.33 -17.28 -3.52
CA ALA A 176 21.67 -18.55 -3.81
C ALA A 176 20.34 -18.33 -4.55
N SER A 177 19.51 -17.38 -4.10
CA SER A 177 18.27 -17.01 -4.77
C SER A 177 18.50 -16.43 -6.18
N LEU A 178 19.55 -15.61 -6.36
CA LEU A 178 19.93 -15.07 -7.67
C LEU A 178 20.34 -16.19 -8.65
N ALA A 179 21.14 -17.16 -8.20
CA ALA A 179 21.56 -18.30 -9.01
C ALA A 179 20.37 -19.23 -9.37
N GLU A 180 19.41 -19.40 -8.46
CA GLU A 180 18.16 -20.12 -8.74
C GLU A 180 17.28 -19.36 -9.74
N GLN A 181 17.16 -18.03 -9.61
CA GLN A 181 16.47 -17.21 -10.61
C GLN A 181 17.14 -17.27 -11.99
N GLN A 182 18.47 -17.17 -12.07
CA GLN A 182 19.22 -17.35 -13.32
C GLN A 182 18.95 -18.73 -13.94
N SER A 183 19.01 -19.80 -13.14
CA SER A 183 18.68 -21.16 -13.60
C SER A 183 17.23 -21.29 -14.10
N SER A 184 16.29 -20.55 -13.50
CA SER A 184 14.89 -20.52 -13.94
C SER A 184 14.70 -19.72 -15.24
N TRP A 185 15.47 -18.65 -15.43
CA TRP A 185 15.50 -17.85 -16.66
C TRP A 185 16.11 -18.63 -17.82
N GLU A 186 17.22 -19.34 -17.59
CA GLU A 186 17.84 -20.21 -18.60
C GLU A 186 16.88 -21.32 -19.03
N ARG A 187 16.19 -21.99 -18.09
CA ARG A 187 15.13 -22.96 -18.42
C ARG A 187 14.04 -22.34 -19.29
N ARG A 188 13.41 -21.26 -18.83
CA ARG A 188 12.34 -20.58 -19.59
C ARG A 188 12.80 -20.12 -20.97
N PHE A 189 14.03 -19.61 -21.09
CA PHE A 189 14.62 -19.23 -22.36
C PHE A 189 14.81 -20.44 -23.28
N THR A 190 15.31 -21.57 -22.77
CA THR A 190 15.41 -22.81 -23.57
C THR A 190 14.04 -23.35 -23.97
N GLU A 191 13.05 -23.36 -23.08
CA GLU A 191 11.68 -23.80 -23.35
C GLU A 191 11.04 -22.94 -24.45
N VAL A 192 11.07 -21.61 -24.31
CA VAL A 192 10.56 -20.66 -25.32
C VAL A 192 11.30 -20.82 -26.66
N ASN A 193 12.63 -20.98 -26.65
CA ASN A 193 13.40 -21.15 -27.87
C ASN A 193 13.13 -22.50 -28.56
N THR A 194 12.91 -23.58 -27.80
CA THR A 194 12.46 -24.87 -28.36
C THR A 194 11.02 -24.80 -28.89
N GLY A 195 10.13 -24.07 -28.23
CA GLY A 195 8.76 -23.84 -28.69
C GLY A 195 8.72 -23.04 -29.99
N HIS A 196 9.46 -21.93 -30.07
CA HIS A 196 9.62 -21.16 -31.31
C HIS A 196 10.27 -21.98 -32.43
N LYS A 197 11.25 -22.82 -32.12
CA LYS A 197 11.83 -23.72 -33.12
C LYS A 197 10.78 -24.71 -33.64
N GLN A 198 9.97 -25.30 -32.77
CA GLN A 198 8.89 -26.22 -33.17
C GLN A 198 7.80 -25.53 -34.01
N THR A 199 7.42 -24.28 -33.70
CA THR A 199 6.45 -23.55 -34.53
C THR A 199 7.04 -23.13 -35.88
N VAL A 200 8.34 -22.80 -35.96
CA VAL A 200 9.03 -22.60 -37.25
C VAL A 200 9.07 -23.89 -38.06
N GLU A 201 9.45 -25.03 -37.47
CA GLU A 201 9.43 -26.33 -38.14
C GLU A 201 8.02 -26.73 -38.62
N GLN A 202 6.96 -26.36 -37.88
CA GLN A 202 5.57 -26.52 -38.30
C GLN A 202 5.21 -25.62 -39.49
N PHE A 203 5.52 -24.31 -39.43
CA PHE A 203 5.25 -23.38 -40.54
C PHE A 203 6.07 -23.72 -41.80
N GLU A 204 7.30 -24.22 -41.67
CA GLU A 204 8.08 -24.72 -42.80
C GLU A 204 7.43 -25.96 -43.45
N ALA A 205 6.89 -26.89 -42.65
CA ALA A 205 6.13 -28.03 -43.14
C ALA A 205 4.82 -27.61 -43.82
N GLU A 206 4.06 -26.68 -43.24
CA GLU A 206 2.84 -26.12 -43.84
C GLU A 206 3.16 -25.42 -45.16
N LEU A 207 4.18 -24.56 -45.20
CA LEU A 207 4.65 -23.91 -46.43
C LEU A 207 5.11 -24.91 -47.50
N ALA A 208 5.73 -26.03 -47.11
CA ALA A 208 6.09 -27.11 -48.03
C ALA A 208 4.84 -27.81 -48.61
N THR A 209 3.83 -28.11 -47.79
CA THR A 209 2.56 -28.68 -48.28
C THR A 209 1.79 -27.71 -49.16
N TRP A 210 1.76 -26.41 -48.82
CA TRP A 210 1.11 -25.37 -49.62
C TRP A 210 1.80 -25.16 -50.96
N LYS A 211 3.13 -25.04 -50.99
CA LYS A 211 3.91 -24.97 -52.24
C LYS A 211 3.69 -26.18 -53.13
N LYS A 212 3.59 -27.39 -52.54
CA LYS A 212 3.23 -28.60 -53.29
C LYS A 212 1.81 -28.51 -53.86
N GLY A 213 0.82 -28.13 -53.06
CA GLY A 213 -0.56 -27.94 -53.52
C GLY A 213 -0.69 -26.88 -54.62
N GLN A 214 0.07 -25.79 -54.53
CA GLN A 214 0.18 -24.76 -55.57
C GLN A 214 0.78 -25.34 -56.86
N HIS A 215 1.89 -26.08 -56.77
CA HIS A 215 2.51 -26.74 -57.92
C HIS A 215 1.57 -27.76 -58.59
N ASP A 216 0.91 -28.61 -57.80
CA ASP A 216 -0.01 -29.62 -58.30
C ASP A 216 -1.28 -28.98 -58.92
N SER A 217 -1.74 -27.84 -58.38
CA SER A 217 -2.80 -27.01 -58.97
C SER A 217 -2.38 -26.34 -60.28
N VAL A 218 -1.16 -25.79 -60.37
CA VAL A 218 -0.61 -25.24 -61.62
C VAL A 218 -0.45 -26.33 -62.67
N ALA A 219 -0.01 -27.53 -62.29
CA ALA A 219 0.07 -28.69 -63.19
C ALA A 219 -1.32 -29.14 -63.67
N ALA A 220 -2.34 -29.11 -62.81
CA ALA A 220 -3.72 -29.41 -63.20
C ALA A 220 -4.29 -28.35 -64.16
N ASN A 221 -4.13 -27.06 -63.84
CA ASN A 221 -4.55 -25.95 -64.71
C ASN A 221 -3.86 -26.00 -66.08
N ARG A 222 -2.57 -26.34 -66.12
CA ARG A 222 -1.83 -26.55 -67.36
C ARG A 222 -2.41 -27.70 -68.20
N ARG A 223 -2.74 -28.85 -67.59
CA ARG A 223 -3.42 -29.96 -68.30
C ARG A 223 -4.78 -29.51 -68.86
N VAL A 224 -5.56 -28.75 -68.10
CA VAL A 224 -6.84 -28.20 -68.56
C VAL A 224 -6.65 -27.23 -69.73
N GLN A 225 -5.61 -26.37 -69.71
CA GLN A 225 -5.26 -25.51 -70.85
C GLN A 225 -4.82 -26.33 -72.08
N GLU A 226 -4.02 -27.37 -71.89
CA GLU A 226 -3.59 -28.28 -72.96
C GLU A 226 -4.80 -29.02 -73.57
N GLU A 227 -5.72 -29.55 -72.75
CA GLU A 227 -7.00 -30.14 -73.18
C GLU A 227 -7.92 -29.15 -73.90
N LEU A 228 -8.06 -27.93 -73.38
CA LEU A 228 -8.85 -26.86 -74.03
C LEU A 228 -8.24 -26.50 -75.40
N SER A 229 -6.91 -26.42 -75.51
CA SER A 229 -6.23 -26.17 -76.79
C SER A 229 -6.45 -27.30 -77.80
N ALA A 230 -6.54 -28.55 -77.34
CA ALA A 230 -6.87 -29.70 -78.18
C ALA A 230 -8.33 -29.66 -78.62
N ARG A 231 -9.26 -29.38 -77.70
CA ARG A 231 -10.70 -29.21 -78.00
C ARG A 231 -10.94 -28.06 -78.99
N ILE A 232 -10.25 -26.94 -78.86
CA ILE A 232 -10.33 -25.81 -79.82
C ILE A 232 -9.85 -26.25 -81.22
N LYS A 233 -8.75 -27.00 -81.31
CA LYS A 233 -8.27 -27.56 -82.59
C LYS A 233 -9.28 -28.55 -83.20
N ASP A 234 -9.95 -29.37 -82.40
CA ASP A 234 -10.96 -30.32 -82.88
C ASP A 234 -12.31 -29.66 -83.22
N ILE A 235 -12.66 -28.55 -82.56
CA ILE A 235 -13.76 -27.68 -82.96
C ILE A 235 -13.44 -27.04 -84.31
N ALA A 236 -12.27 -26.42 -84.48
CA ALA A 236 -11.88 -25.81 -85.77
C ALA A 236 -11.82 -26.82 -86.94
N LYS A 237 -11.44 -28.08 -86.67
CA LYS A 237 -11.58 -29.18 -87.67
C LYS A 237 -13.04 -29.40 -88.05
N ARG A 238 -13.93 -29.56 -87.06
CA ARG A 238 -15.36 -29.77 -87.27
C ARG A 238 -16.02 -28.59 -87.98
N ASP A 239 -15.65 -27.36 -87.66
CA ASP A 239 -16.15 -26.17 -88.35
C ASP A 239 -15.71 -26.19 -89.83
N SER A 240 -14.46 -26.58 -90.11
CA SER A 240 -13.98 -26.77 -91.50
C SER A 240 -14.63 -27.94 -92.24
N GLU A 241 -15.27 -28.86 -91.53
CA GLU A 241 -16.02 -30.00 -92.07
C GLU A 241 -17.49 -29.63 -92.28
N ILE A 242 -18.09 -28.90 -91.34
CA ILE A 242 -19.39 -28.25 -91.46
C ILE A 242 -19.42 -27.34 -92.69
N GLU A 243 -18.39 -26.52 -92.91
CA GLU A 243 -18.39 -25.60 -94.06
C GLU A 243 -18.20 -26.29 -95.42
N LYS A 244 -17.52 -27.46 -95.44
CA LYS A 244 -17.53 -28.35 -96.62
C LYS A 244 -18.92 -28.94 -96.84
N LEU A 245 -19.59 -29.39 -95.78
CA LEU A 245 -20.95 -29.93 -95.84
C LEU A 245 -21.99 -28.86 -96.23
N ARG A 246 -21.83 -27.61 -95.78
CA ARG A 246 -22.65 -26.46 -96.21
C ARG A 246 -22.45 -26.18 -97.70
N SER A 247 -21.20 -26.09 -98.18
CA SER A 247 -20.92 -25.90 -99.60
C SER A 247 -21.45 -27.05 -100.47
N GLN A 248 -21.39 -28.30 -99.99
CA GLN A 248 -22.01 -29.45 -100.65
C GLN A 248 -23.55 -29.36 -100.65
N LEU A 249 -24.17 -28.93 -99.56
CA LEU A 249 -25.62 -28.71 -99.49
C LEU A 249 -26.07 -27.58 -100.43
N GLU A 250 -25.31 -26.49 -100.52
CA GLU A 250 -25.57 -25.37 -101.43
C GLU A 250 -25.49 -25.81 -102.90
N GLN A 251 -24.45 -26.56 -103.29
CA GLN A 251 -24.33 -27.17 -104.62
C GLN A 251 -25.45 -28.20 -104.93
N LEU A 252 -25.97 -28.88 -103.91
CA LEU A 252 -27.11 -29.79 -104.07
C LEU A 252 -28.44 -29.03 -104.16
N GLN A 253 -28.60 -27.91 -103.47
CA GLN A 253 -29.75 -27.02 -103.59
C GLN A 253 -29.79 -26.33 -104.95
N GLU A 254 -28.64 -25.87 -105.47
CA GLU A 254 -28.52 -25.30 -106.82
C GLU A 254 -28.94 -26.33 -107.88
N LYS A 255 -28.36 -27.55 -107.85
CA LYS A 255 -28.75 -28.65 -108.76
C LYS A 255 -30.22 -29.06 -108.61
N LEU A 256 -30.78 -28.99 -107.40
CA LEU A 256 -32.20 -29.25 -107.17
C LEU A 256 -33.08 -28.14 -107.76
N ALA A 257 -32.65 -26.88 -107.68
CA ALA A 257 -33.32 -25.75 -108.32
C ALA A 257 -33.26 -25.83 -109.85
N GLU A 258 -32.09 -26.13 -110.44
CA GLU A 258 -31.95 -26.42 -111.87
C GLU A 258 -32.86 -27.56 -112.32
N SER A 259 -32.85 -28.68 -111.61
CA SER A 259 -33.71 -29.84 -111.89
C SER A 259 -35.20 -29.49 -111.79
N THR A 260 -35.59 -28.72 -110.76
CA THR A 260 -36.98 -28.23 -110.59
C THR A 260 -37.37 -27.28 -111.72
N GLN A 261 -36.46 -26.42 -112.18
CA GLN A 261 -36.68 -25.54 -113.33
C GLN A 261 -36.82 -26.36 -114.63
N GLN A 262 -36.00 -27.39 -114.84
CA GLN A 262 -36.12 -28.30 -115.98
C GLN A 262 -37.46 -29.06 -115.96
N VAL A 263 -37.88 -29.60 -114.81
CA VAL A 263 -39.19 -30.25 -114.64
C VAL A 263 -40.32 -29.26 -114.92
N THR A 264 -40.22 -28.02 -114.46
CA THR A 264 -41.22 -26.96 -114.73
C THR A 264 -41.30 -26.63 -116.23
N GLN A 265 -40.15 -26.51 -116.91
CA GLN A 265 -40.11 -26.33 -118.37
C GLN A 265 -40.66 -27.53 -119.15
N GLN A 266 -40.41 -28.76 -118.67
CA GLN A 266 -40.98 -29.98 -119.25
C GLN A 266 -42.49 -30.02 -119.05
N GLN A 267 -43.00 -29.68 -117.86
CA GLN A 267 -44.44 -29.58 -117.60
C GLN A 267 -45.10 -28.55 -118.53
N GLN A 268 -44.55 -27.35 -118.66
CA GLN A 268 -45.05 -26.33 -119.60
C GLN A 268 -45.05 -26.82 -121.06
N ARG A 269 -44.06 -27.64 -121.46
CA ARG A 269 -44.06 -28.30 -122.78
C ARG A 269 -45.15 -29.37 -122.89
N PHE A 270 -45.39 -30.18 -121.85
CA PHE A 270 -46.48 -31.16 -121.82
C PHE A 270 -47.86 -30.51 -121.84
N ASP A 271 -48.06 -29.40 -121.12
CA ASP A 271 -49.31 -28.62 -121.11
C ASP A 271 -49.55 -28.00 -122.49
N GLY A 272 -48.51 -27.42 -123.10
CA GLY A 272 -48.53 -26.91 -124.47
C GLY A 272 -48.87 -27.99 -125.49
N LEU A 273 -48.20 -29.14 -125.45
CA LEU A 273 -48.48 -30.28 -126.33
C LEU A 273 -49.89 -30.85 -126.12
N SER A 274 -50.38 -30.90 -124.88
CA SER A 274 -51.74 -31.35 -124.56
C SER A 274 -52.79 -30.40 -125.13
N LYS A 275 -52.55 -29.08 -125.06
CA LYS A 275 -53.39 -28.06 -125.69
C LYS A 275 -53.37 -28.16 -127.22
N ASP A 276 -52.20 -28.44 -127.81
CA ASP A 276 -52.04 -28.70 -129.24
C ASP A 276 -52.77 -29.97 -129.69
N ILE A 277 -52.76 -31.02 -128.87
CA ILE A 277 -53.50 -32.26 -129.09
C ILE A 277 -55.02 -32.02 -129.01
N LEU A 278 -55.51 -31.29 -128.00
CA LEU A 278 -56.93 -30.91 -127.89
C LEU A 278 -57.40 -30.03 -129.06
N GLN A 279 -56.56 -29.11 -129.55
CA GLN A 279 -56.85 -28.35 -130.77
C GLN A 279 -56.86 -29.22 -132.03
N LYS A 280 -55.97 -30.21 -132.13
CA LYS A 280 -55.98 -31.19 -133.24
C LYS A 280 -57.18 -32.13 -133.17
N GLN A 281 -57.58 -32.58 -131.97
CA GLN A 281 -58.77 -33.41 -131.75
C GLN A 281 -60.05 -32.65 -132.12
N SER A 282 -60.28 -31.45 -131.58
CA SER A 282 -61.44 -30.63 -131.94
C SER A 282 -61.45 -30.23 -133.42
N ARG A 283 -60.29 -30.02 -134.06
CA ARG A 283 -60.20 -29.82 -135.52
C ARG A 283 -60.51 -31.10 -136.31
N LEU A 284 -60.13 -32.28 -135.82
CA LEU A 284 -60.50 -33.57 -136.41
C LEU A 284 -62.00 -33.86 -136.24
N GLU A 285 -62.60 -33.52 -135.10
CA GLU A 285 -64.06 -33.58 -134.90
C GLU A 285 -64.80 -32.60 -135.82
N ALA A 286 -64.30 -31.38 -135.98
CA ALA A 286 -64.87 -30.41 -136.92
C ALA A 286 -64.80 -30.93 -138.38
N LEU A 287 -63.66 -31.52 -138.79
CA LEU A 287 -63.51 -32.13 -140.11
C LEU A 287 -64.35 -33.41 -140.27
N ALA A 288 -64.52 -34.21 -139.23
CA ALA A 288 -65.37 -35.40 -139.24
C ALA A 288 -66.86 -35.02 -139.33
N ASN A 289 -67.29 -33.98 -138.61
CA ASN A 289 -68.63 -33.42 -138.70
C ASN A 289 -68.87 -32.75 -140.06
N GLN A 290 -67.89 -32.03 -140.62
CA GLN A 290 -67.96 -31.49 -141.98
C GLN A 290 -68.06 -32.62 -143.03
N SER A 291 -67.28 -33.70 -142.88
CA SER A 291 -67.34 -34.87 -143.76
C SER A 291 -68.70 -35.60 -143.63
N LYS A 292 -69.23 -35.71 -142.41
CA LYS A 292 -70.57 -36.25 -142.15
C LYS A 292 -71.66 -35.37 -142.77
N GLN A 293 -71.57 -34.05 -142.64
CA GLN A 293 -72.48 -33.08 -143.25
C GLN A 293 -72.41 -33.12 -144.78
N LEU A 294 -71.20 -33.20 -145.36
CA LEU A 294 -71.01 -33.40 -146.80
C LEU A 294 -71.57 -34.74 -147.27
N ASN A 295 -71.44 -35.80 -146.49
CA ASN A 295 -72.03 -37.11 -146.79
C ASN A 295 -73.56 -37.07 -146.67
N THR A 296 -74.13 -36.34 -145.70
CA THR A 296 -75.59 -36.09 -145.63
C THR A 296 -76.06 -35.22 -146.79
N GLN A 297 -75.29 -34.22 -147.23
CA GLN A 297 -75.59 -33.43 -148.42
C GLN A 297 -75.50 -34.25 -149.70
N LEU A 298 -74.52 -35.18 -149.80
CA LEU A 298 -74.44 -36.13 -150.89
C LEU A 298 -75.62 -37.10 -150.87
N GLN A 299 -75.98 -37.68 -149.72
CA GLN A 299 -77.19 -38.49 -149.57
C GLN A 299 -78.46 -37.70 -149.94
N GLN A 300 -78.58 -36.44 -149.50
CA GLN A 300 -79.69 -35.56 -149.87
C GLN A 300 -79.72 -35.31 -151.38
N ARG A 301 -78.58 -35.00 -152.02
CA ARG A 301 -78.49 -34.83 -153.47
C ARG A 301 -78.77 -36.13 -154.22
N THR A 302 -78.35 -37.29 -153.71
CA THR A 302 -78.71 -38.60 -154.27
C THR A 302 -80.21 -38.82 -154.13
N THR A 303 -80.83 -38.60 -152.96
CA THR A 303 -82.29 -38.71 -152.81
C THR A 303 -83.07 -37.65 -153.59
N GLU A 304 -82.52 -36.47 -153.87
CA GLU A 304 -83.10 -35.50 -154.81
C GLU A 304 -82.95 -35.95 -156.27
N LEU A 305 -81.85 -36.63 -156.61
CA LEU A 305 -81.63 -37.20 -157.94
C LEU A 305 -82.56 -38.39 -158.16
N ASP A 306 -82.64 -39.30 -157.20
CA ASP A 306 -83.57 -40.44 -157.15
C ASP A 306 -85.01 -39.95 -157.12
N ALA A 307 -85.34 -38.89 -156.37
CA ALA A 307 -86.67 -38.26 -156.41
C ALA A 307 -86.93 -37.51 -157.73
N LYS A 308 -85.90 -37.14 -158.50
CA LYS A 308 -86.03 -36.60 -159.86
C LYS A 308 -86.10 -37.69 -160.93
N VAL A 309 -85.45 -38.84 -160.74
CA VAL A 309 -85.61 -40.04 -161.57
C VAL A 309 -86.98 -40.65 -161.32
N ALA A 310 -87.40 -40.77 -160.06
CA ALA A 310 -88.76 -41.11 -159.67
C ALA A 310 -89.75 -40.07 -160.20
N LYS A 311 -89.47 -38.76 -160.15
CA LYS A 311 -90.33 -37.76 -160.82
C LYS A 311 -90.30 -37.80 -162.34
N LEU A 312 -89.27 -38.34 -162.97
CA LEU A 312 -89.29 -38.60 -164.41
C LEU A 312 -90.17 -39.83 -164.71
N ALA A 313 -90.03 -40.91 -163.94
CA ALA A 313 -90.91 -42.08 -164.01
C ALA A 313 -92.36 -41.79 -163.55
N GLU A 314 -92.58 -40.77 -162.70
CA GLU A 314 -93.87 -40.24 -162.27
C GLU A 314 -94.37 -39.16 -163.24
N TYR A 315 -93.52 -38.56 -164.09
CA TYR A 315 -93.99 -37.75 -165.23
C TYR A 315 -94.32 -38.65 -166.43
N GLU A 316 -93.63 -39.76 -166.65
CA GLU A 316 -94.09 -40.86 -167.53
C GLU A 316 -95.37 -41.47 -166.94
N GLY A 317 -95.36 -41.75 -165.64
CA GLY A 317 -96.48 -42.30 -164.87
C GLY A 317 -97.70 -41.38 -164.80
N LEU A 318 -97.55 -40.05 -164.69
CA LEU A 318 -98.64 -39.07 -164.76
C LEU A 318 -98.95 -38.62 -166.19
N LEU A 319 -98.09 -38.85 -167.18
CA LEU A 319 -98.54 -38.86 -168.58
C LEU A 319 -99.50 -40.04 -168.82
N GLN A 320 -99.31 -41.14 -168.09
CA GLN A 320 -100.19 -42.30 -168.08
C GLN A 320 -101.39 -42.15 -167.12
N GLU A 321 -101.25 -41.47 -165.97
CA GLU A 321 -102.26 -41.40 -164.89
C GLU A 321 -102.98 -40.04 -164.80
N ARG A 322 -102.50 -38.93 -165.40
CA ARG A 322 -103.43 -37.85 -165.84
C ARG A 322 -104.26 -38.27 -167.06
N SER A 323 -104.03 -39.46 -167.60
CA SER A 323 -105.07 -40.14 -168.39
C SER A 323 -106.12 -40.86 -167.51
N GLU A 324 -105.99 -40.86 -166.16
CA GLU A 324 -106.80 -41.62 -165.17
C GLU A 324 -107.30 -40.92 -163.81
N GLN A 325 -106.56 -40.15 -162.93
CA GLN A 325 -106.79 -40.03 -161.38
C GLN A 325 -106.59 -38.68 -160.45
N VAL A 326 -106.79 -38.65 -159.02
CA VAL A 326 -106.60 -37.64 -157.77
C VAL A 326 -106.63 -38.09 -156.13
N SER A 327 -106.02 -37.47 -154.99
CA SER A 327 -106.10 -37.78 -153.39
C SER A 327 -105.56 -36.80 -152.11
N GLU A 328 -105.60 -37.08 -150.69
CA GLU A 328 -105.46 -36.15 -149.38
C GLU A 328 -104.90 -36.58 -147.79
N LEU A 329 -104.47 -36.66 -146.40
CA LEU A 329 -104.77 -36.06 -144.90
C LEU A 329 -103.68 -35.84 -143.60
N GLN A 330 -103.95 -35.71 -142.19
CA GLN A 330 -103.11 -35.10 -140.92
C GLN A 330 -103.10 -35.56 -139.27
N THR A 331 -102.37 -35.01 -138.14
CA THR A 331 -102.29 -35.40 -136.53
C THR A 331 -101.53 -34.55 -135.25
N GLN A 332 -101.48 -34.85 -133.82
CA GLN A 332 -100.94 -34.04 -132.48
C GLN A 332 -100.63 -34.66 -130.90
N LEU A 333 -99.90 -34.10 -129.75
CA LEU A 333 -99.83 -34.39 -128.11
C LEU A 333 -98.77 -33.76 -126.89
N GLU A 334 -98.78 -33.87 -125.43
CA GLU A 334 -97.87 -33.23 -124.20
C GLU A 334 -97.80 -33.65 -122.50
N GLU A 335 -96.91 -33.20 -121.41
CA GLU A 335 -96.81 -33.46 -119.76
C GLU A 335 -95.78 -32.73 -118.55
N LEU A 336 -95.62 -33.00 -117.12
CA LEU A 336 -94.95 -32.21 -115.82
C LEU A 336 -94.42 -32.78 -114.26
N LYS A 337 -93.78 -32.10 -113.12
CA LYS A 337 -93.73 -32.23 -111.44
C LYS A 337 -92.44 -32.01 -110.26
N PRO A 338 -92.45 -31.68 -108.82
CA PRO A 338 -91.33 -31.29 -107.65
C PRO A 338 -91.32 -31.35 -105.89
N LEU A 339 -90.26 -31.14 -104.87
CA LEU A 339 -90.21 -30.95 -103.20
C LEU A 339 -88.90 -30.80 -102.02
N GLN A 340 -88.92 -30.32 -100.63
CA GLN A 340 -88.18 -30.55 -99.13
C GLN A 340 -87.06 -29.69 -98.08
N ASP A 341 -86.88 -29.73 -96.61
CA ASP A 341 -85.86 -29.01 -95.47
C ASP A 341 -85.62 -29.26 -93.74
N VAL A 342 -84.58 -28.75 -92.82
CA VAL A 342 -84.27 -28.43 -91.20
C VAL A 342 -82.90 -27.66 -90.69
N VAL A 343 -82.81 -26.54 -89.83
CA VAL A 343 -81.52 -26.10 -89.04
C VAL A 343 -81.35 -24.97 -87.88
N THR A 344 -82.14 -23.90 -87.68
CA THR A 344 -81.66 -22.50 -87.26
C THR A 344 -81.29 -22.05 -85.80
N ASP A 345 -80.15 -21.33 -85.66
CA ASP A 345 -79.72 -20.18 -84.79
C ASP A 345 -80.08 -20.06 -83.27
N LYS A 346 -79.22 -19.69 -82.30
CA LYS A 346 -77.94 -18.93 -82.19
C LYS A 346 -78.00 -17.38 -82.26
N GLN A 347 -79.15 -16.76 -81.97
CA GLN A 347 -79.39 -15.32 -82.17
C GLN A 347 -80.01 -14.55 -80.97
N SER A 348 -79.21 -14.15 -79.95
CA SER A 348 -79.35 -12.90 -79.16
C SER A 348 -78.34 -12.81 -77.99
N GLU A 349 -77.05 -12.73 -78.30
CA GLU A 349 -75.97 -12.55 -77.30
C GLU A 349 -75.75 -11.06 -76.93
N LEU A 350 -76.80 -10.22 -77.11
CA LEU A 350 -76.68 -8.79 -77.41
C LEU A 350 -77.51 -7.85 -76.51
N VAL A 351 -78.28 -8.37 -75.55
CA VAL A 351 -79.11 -7.55 -74.65
C VAL A 351 -78.41 -7.32 -73.32
N GLN A 352 -77.44 -6.39 -73.35
CA GLN A 352 -77.19 -5.39 -72.30
C GLN A 352 -76.92 -5.95 -70.88
N LEU A 353 -75.72 -5.90 -70.30
CA LEU A 353 -74.69 -4.85 -70.38
C LEU A 353 -75.19 -3.41 -70.10
N GLN A 354 -76.42 -3.26 -69.58
CA GLN A 354 -76.91 -2.03 -68.97
C GLN A 354 -77.19 -2.28 -67.49
N GLN A 355 -76.74 -1.35 -66.63
CA GLN A 355 -77.30 -1.10 -65.29
C GLN A 355 -77.35 -2.32 -64.33
N ARG A 356 -76.43 -2.53 -63.37
CA ARG A 356 -75.77 -1.53 -62.51
C ARG A 356 -74.46 -2.07 -61.90
N LEU A 357 -73.31 -1.58 -62.36
CA LEU A 357 -72.02 -1.68 -61.65
C LEU A 357 -71.82 -0.46 -60.71
N THR A 358 -72.91 0.12 -60.22
CA THR A 358 -72.97 1.53 -59.78
C THR A 358 -73.84 1.77 -58.55
N THR A 359 -73.99 0.78 -57.67
CA THR A 359 -74.55 1.00 -56.31
C THR A 359 -74.01 -0.07 -55.34
N THR A 360 -73.93 0.29 -54.05
CA THR A 360 -73.61 -0.59 -52.91
C THR A 360 -72.27 -1.36 -52.97
N ALA A 361 -71.17 -0.62 -53.24
CA ALA A 361 -69.83 -0.98 -52.73
C ALA A 361 -69.54 -0.32 -51.35
N SER A 362 -70.57 0.29 -50.77
CA SER A 362 -70.70 0.84 -49.42
C SER A 362 -72.19 0.74 -49.06
N GLU A 363 -72.63 0.41 -47.85
CA GLU A 363 -71.96 0.12 -46.58
C GLU A 363 -72.61 -1.15 -45.97
N ILE A 364 -71.92 -1.98 -45.19
CA ILE A 364 -71.88 -1.93 -43.71
C ILE A 364 -73.28 -1.74 -43.09
N ILE A 365 -73.68 -2.64 -42.16
CA ILE A 365 -75.03 -2.81 -41.57
C ILE A 365 -76.00 -3.48 -42.56
N THR A 366 -76.52 -4.70 -42.36
CA THR A 366 -76.46 -5.62 -41.20
C THR A 366 -76.79 -7.07 -41.61
N VAL A 367 -76.36 -8.05 -40.79
CA VAL A 367 -77.06 -9.33 -40.48
C VAL A 367 -77.70 -10.11 -41.63
N THR A 368 -77.04 -11.20 -42.06
CA THR A 368 -77.73 -12.43 -42.52
C THR A 368 -76.90 -13.70 -42.21
N GLU A 369 -76.64 -13.90 -40.92
CA GLU A 369 -76.92 -15.18 -40.21
C GLU A 369 -76.29 -16.50 -40.69
N ALA A 370 -75.33 -16.50 -41.63
CA ALA A 370 -74.61 -17.72 -42.03
C ALA A 370 -73.50 -18.15 -41.05
N SER A 371 -73.06 -17.28 -40.14
CA SER A 371 -72.02 -17.60 -39.14
C SER A 371 -72.53 -18.47 -37.97
N GLN A 372 -73.84 -18.56 -37.75
CA GLN A 372 -74.43 -19.21 -36.56
C GLN A 372 -74.33 -20.74 -36.56
N ARG A 373 -73.99 -21.38 -37.68
CA ARG A 373 -73.83 -22.85 -37.79
C ARG A 373 -72.41 -23.34 -37.51
N LYS A 374 -71.61 -22.54 -36.81
CA LYS A 374 -70.29 -22.93 -36.26
C LYS A 374 -70.22 -22.87 -34.73
N ASP A 375 -71.17 -22.22 -34.07
CA ASP A 375 -71.29 -22.20 -32.61
C ASP A 375 -71.89 -23.50 -32.05
N GLU A 376 -72.70 -24.21 -32.85
CA GLU A 376 -73.32 -25.50 -32.49
C GLU A 376 -72.28 -26.61 -32.24
N GLU A 377 -71.07 -26.49 -32.80
CA GLU A 377 -69.95 -27.43 -32.62
C GLU A 377 -69.22 -27.23 -31.27
N ILE A 378 -69.43 -26.10 -30.60
CA ILE A 378 -68.88 -25.80 -29.26
C ILE A 378 -69.79 -26.38 -28.16
N ALA A 379 -71.11 -26.39 -28.36
CA ALA A 379 -72.07 -26.90 -27.39
C ALA A 379 -71.81 -28.37 -27.01
N ALA A 380 -71.50 -29.22 -27.99
CA ALA A 380 -71.27 -30.66 -27.80
C ALA A 380 -70.00 -31.02 -26.97
N LEU A 381 -69.13 -30.06 -26.66
CA LEU A 381 -67.95 -30.26 -25.82
C LEU A 381 -68.17 -29.83 -24.35
N LEU A 382 -69.19 -29.04 -24.04
CA LEU A 382 -69.50 -28.61 -22.66
C LEU A 382 -70.21 -29.70 -21.85
N ASP A 383 -71.16 -30.42 -22.47
CA ASP A 383 -71.92 -31.52 -21.82
C ASP A 383 -71.07 -32.74 -21.42
N ARG A 384 -69.78 -32.76 -21.81
CA ARG A 384 -68.85 -33.84 -21.47
C ARG A 384 -67.90 -33.52 -20.32
N LEU A 385 -67.94 -32.29 -19.79
CA LEU A 385 -67.13 -31.85 -18.65
C LEU A 385 -67.88 -32.02 -17.31
N THR A 386 -69.18 -31.76 -17.30
CA THR A 386 -70.05 -31.83 -16.09
C THR A 386 -70.19 -33.24 -15.51
N ALA A 387 -70.16 -34.27 -16.35
CA ALA A 387 -70.21 -35.67 -15.92
C ALA A 387 -68.95 -36.14 -15.15
N ALA A 388 -67.86 -35.36 -15.16
CA ALA A 388 -66.64 -35.66 -14.39
C ALA A 388 -66.67 -35.12 -12.95
N GLU A 389 -67.63 -34.26 -12.59
CA GLU A 389 -67.69 -33.64 -11.26
C GLU A 389 -68.36 -34.53 -10.20
N GLU A 390 -69.25 -35.46 -10.59
CA GLU A 390 -69.99 -36.28 -9.62
C GLU A 390 -69.23 -37.51 -9.11
N THR A 391 -68.19 -37.96 -9.82
CA THR A 391 -67.14 -38.80 -9.21
C THR A 391 -66.32 -38.04 -8.16
N GLY A 392 -66.38 -36.70 -8.17
CA GLY A 392 -65.95 -35.84 -7.06
C GLY A 392 -66.93 -35.76 -5.89
N LYS A 393 -68.21 -36.14 -6.05
CA LYS A 393 -69.23 -36.04 -4.99
C LYS A 393 -69.33 -37.26 -4.07
N THR A 394 -68.95 -38.46 -4.51
CA THR A 394 -68.71 -39.58 -3.56
C THR A 394 -67.38 -39.47 -2.82
N LEU A 395 -66.47 -38.59 -3.29
CA LEU A 395 -65.40 -38.01 -2.47
C LEU A 395 -65.90 -36.89 -1.52
N HIS A 396 -67.19 -36.53 -1.55
CA HIS A 396 -67.80 -35.44 -0.75
C HIS A 396 -68.98 -35.87 0.16
N SER A 397 -69.69 -36.98 -0.07
CA SER A 397 -70.74 -37.42 0.89
C SER A 397 -70.15 -37.87 2.25
N ASN A 398 -68.89 -38.31 2.22
CA ASN A 398 -68.05 -38.49 3.41
C ASN A 398 -67.68 -37.16 4.14
N LEU A 399 -68.32 -36.04 3.75
CA LEU A 399 -68.13 -34.68 4.30
C LEU A 399 -69.44 -34.12 4.94
N SER A 400 -70.56 -34.87 4.95
CA SER A 400 -71.91 -34.30 5.20
C SER A 400 -72.68 -34.80 6.46
N LYS A 401 -72.28 -35.89 7.13
CA LYS A 401 -73.12 -36.58 8.13
C LYS A 401 -73.10 -35.98 9.57
N MET A 402 -73.32 -34.66 9.73
CA MET A 402 -72.79 -33.88 10.89
C MET A 402 -73.70 -32.73 11.47
N GLN A 403 -74.78 -32.96 12.26
CA GLN A 403 -75.59 -31.89 12.98
C GLN A 403 -76.62 -32.41 14.04
N LYS A 404 -76.96 -31.68 15.16
CA LYS A 404 -78.20 -31.84 16.02
C LYS A 404 -78.44 -30.86 17.22
N GLU A 405 -79.66 -30.89 17.82
CA GLU A 405 -80.16 -30.54 19.20
C GLU A 405 -80.43 -29.09 19.76
N LEU A 406 -81.14 -28.99 20.92
CA LEU A 406 -81.78 -27.76 21.52
C LEU A 406 -82.02 -27.78 23.09
N GLU A 407 -82.93 -26.95 23.66
CA GLU A 407 -83.09 -26.56 25.10
C GLU A 407 -84.42 -27.01 25.80
N ALA A 408 -84.42 -27.22 27.13
CA ALA A 408 -85.64 -27.28 27.99
C ALA A 408 -85.42 -27.13 29.54
N ALA A 409 -85.53 -25.91 30.14
CA ALA A 409 -85.58 -25.68 31.62
C ALA A 409 -86.16 -24.29 32.08
N LYS A 410 -87.07 -24.26 33.08
CA LYS A 410 -87.75 -23.08 33.76
C LYS A 410 -88.48 -23.56 35.07
N THR A 411 -88.95 -22.82 36.12
CA THR A 411 -88.71 -21.53 36.85
C THR A 411 -89.64 -21.46 38.11
N GLU A 412 -89.26 -20.89 39.28
CA GLU A 412 -90.11 -20.80 40.52
C GLU A 412 -89.77 -19.60 41.48
N VAL A 413 -90.55 -19.33 42.57
CA VAL A 413 -90.48 -18.09 43.44
C VAL A 413 -90.99 -18.27 44.91
N ASP A 414 -90.69 -17.32 45.84
CA ASP A 414 -91.19 -17.19 47.25
C ASP A 414 -91.48 -15.69 47.65
N GLN A 415 -92.00 -15.40 48.88
CA GLN A 415 -92.27 -14.05 49.42
C GLN A 415 -91.94 -13.84 50.93
N ALA A 416 -92.88 -14.13 51.85
CA ALA A 416 -92.86 -14.03 53.33
C ALA A 416 -92.07 -12.86 54.03
N ASN A 417 -91.41 -13.13 55.18
CA ASN A 417 -90.18 -12.49 55.67
C ASN A 417 -90.19 -10.98 56.09
N ASP A 418 -90.46 -10.64 57.38
CA ASP A 418 -90.64 -9.23 57.83
C ASP A 418 -89.72 -8.69 58.98
N ARG A 419 -89.82 -9.18 60.22
CA ARG A 419 -88.76 -8.94 61.25
C ARG A 419 -87.65 -9.99 61.19
N MET A 420 -87.98 -11.15 60.63
CA MET A 420 -87.01 -12.03 60.00
C MET A 420 -86.49 -11.41 58.69
N SER A 421 -87.21 -10.49 58.00
CA SER A 421 -86.51 -9.54 57.12
C SER A 421 -85.58 -8.67 57.94
N ILE A 422 -85.99 -7.84 58.91
CA ILE A 422 -85.04 -6.91 59.56
C ILE A 422 -83.77 -7.61 60.10
N LEU A 423 -83.86 -8.75 60.78
CA LEU A 423 -82.66 -9.48 61.23
C LEU A 423 -82.04 -10.46 60.20
N SER A 424 -82.76 -10.90 59.17
CA SER A 424 -82.17 -11.58 58.00
C SER A 424 -81.85 -10.63 56.84
N ASN A 425 -81.98 -9.32 57.04
CA ASN A 425 -81.54 -8.20 56.20
C ASN A 425 -80.45 -7.43 56.95
N GLU A 426 -80.35 -7.54 58.27
CA GLU A 426 -79.09 -7.27 58.98
C GLU A 426 -78.14 -8.46 58.79
N ASN A 427 -78.60 -9.72 58.93
CA ASN A 427 -77.81 -10.88 58.52
C ASN A 427 -77.66 -10.98 56.99
N ALA A 428 -78.64 -10.63 56.15
CA ALA A 428 -78.33 -10.53 54.70
C ALA A 428 -77.48 -9.30 54.39
N LYS A 429 -77.53 -8.15 55.08
CA LYS A 429 -76.51 -7.12 54.84
C LYS A 429 -75.13 -7.53 55.36
N GLN A 430 -75.03 -8.33 56.42
CA GLN A 430 -73.73 -8.87 56.87
C GLN A 430 -73.27 -10.05 56.02
N GLN A 431 -74.18 -10.85 55.46
CA GLN A 431 -73.88 -11.97 54.58
C GLN A 431 -73.68 -11.51 53.14
N GLU A 432 -74.39 -10.51 52.64
CA GLU A 432 -74.09 -9.74 51.43
C GLU A 432 -72.85 -8.88 51.63
N SER A 433 -72.56 -8.32 52.81
CA SER A 433 -71.27 -7.61 53.01
C SER A 433 -70.10 -8.59 53.09
N SER A 434 -70.27 -9.79 53.65
CA SER A 434 -69.22 -10.81 53.68
C SER A 434 -69.16 -11.66 52.40
N GLN A 435 -70.24 -11.82 51.65
CA GLN A 435 -70.25 -12.39 50.29
C GLN A 435 -69.81 -11.36 49.27
N ALA A 436 -70.17 -10.08 49.38
CA ALA A 436 -69.57 -9.03 48.57
C ALA A 436 -68.08 -8.93 48.87
N LYS A 437 -67.64 -8.99 50.15
CA LYS A 437 -66.20 -9.10 50.47
C LYS A 437 -65.58 -10.42 50.04
N ALA A 438 -66.31 -11.54 50.02
CA ALA A 438 -65.79 -12.81 49.53
C ALA A 438 -65.65 -12.80 48.01
N SER A 439 -66.63 -12.26 47.27
CA SER A 439 -66.61 -12.08 45.82
C SER A 439 -65.73 -10.90 45.38
N GLU A 440 -65.50 -9.90 46.23
CA GLU A 440 -64.47 -8.86 46.08
C GLU A 440 -63.09 -9.48 46.32
N LEU A 441 -62.90 -10.34 47.33
CA LEU A 441 -61.67 -11.12 47.52
C LEU A 441 -61.46 -12.16 46.41
N GLU A 442 -62.52 -12.79 45.89
CA GLU A 442 -62.47 -13.80 44.84
C GLU A 442 -62.23 -13.14 43.48
N SER A 443 -62.85 -11.99 43.19
CA SER A 443 -62.50 -11.17 42.02
C SER A 443 -61.14 -10.48 42.16
N MET A 444 -60.69 -10.12 43.37
CA MET A 444 -59.30 -9.73 43.64
C MET A 444 -58.32 -10.90 43.47
N THR A 445 -58.74 -12.13 43.78
CA THR A 445 -57.93 -13.33 43.58
C THR A 445 -57.89 -13.72 42.11
N GLU A 446 -59.01 -13.66 41.38
CA GLU A 446 -59.05 -13.82 39.93
C GLU A 446 -58.29 -12.70 39.21
N THR A 447 -58.40 -11.45 39.64
CA THR A 447 -57.63 -10.35 39.02
C THR A 447 -56.16 -10.40 39.39
N SER A 448 -55.79 -10.88 40.59
CA SER A 448 -54.39 -11.25 40.89
C SER A 448 -53.93 -12.37 39.96
N GLN A 449 -54.63 -13.51 39.90
CA GLN A 449 -54.26 -14.64 39.03
C GLN A 449 -54.19 -14.26 37.54
N ARG A 450 -55.09 -13.39 37.06
CA ARG A 450 -55.02 -12.81 35.71
C ARG A 450 -53.83 -11.86 35.56
N LYS A 451 -53.50 -11.06 36.57
CA LYS A 451 -52.30 -10.20 36.57
C LYS A 451 -51.00 -11.01 36.66
N ASP A 452 -50.98 -12.09 37.44
CA ASP A 452 -49.85 -13.01 37.56
C ASP A 452 -49.64 -13.78 36.24
N ALA A 453 -50.72 -14.20 35.57
CA ALA A 453 -50.68 -14.76 34.23
C ALA A 453 -50.24 -13.74 33.17
N GLU A 454 -50.73 -12.50 33.23
CA GLU A 454 -50.31 -11.39 32.36
C GLU A 454 -48.83 -11.03 32.59
N ILE A 455 -48.34 -11.05 33.83
CA ILE A 455 -46.93 -10.83 34.19
C ILE A 455 -46.05 -11.99 33.71
N ALA A 456 -46.55 -13.24 33.77
CA ALA A 456 -45.85 -14.41 33.24
C ALA A 456 -45.80 -14.38 31.70
N GLU A 457 -46.90 -13.99 31.03
CA GLU A 457 -46.93 -13.81 29.58
C GLU A 457 -46.03 -12.66 29.13
N LEU A 458 -46.05 -11.53 29.85
CA LEU A 458 -45.15 -10.40 29.60
C LEU A 458 -43.69 -10.78 29.84
N HIS A 459 -43.35 -11.60 30.84
CA HIS A 459 -42.00 -12.16 31.00
C HIS A 459 -41.60 -13.08 29.85
N SER A 460 -42.50 -13.94 29.39
CA SER A 460 -42.27 -14.83 28.24
C SER A 460 -42.01 -14.00 26.96
N ARG A 461 -42.89 -13.02 26.68
CA ARG A 461 -42.75 -12.07 25.57
C ARG A 461 -41.46 -11.24 25.68
N LEU A 462 -41.09 -10.77 26.87
CA LEU A 462 -39.85 -10.03 27.11
C LEU A 462 -38.61 -10.90 26.91
N THR A 463 -38.66 -12.17 27.29
CA THR A 463 -37.56 -13.14 27.11
C THR A 463 -37.37 -13.45 25.63
N ALA A 464 -38.45 -13.79 24.91
CA ALA A 464 -38.42 -14.00 23.46
C ALA A 464 -37.99 -12.73 22.70
N ALA A 465 -38.40 -11.53 23.13
CA ALA A 465 -37.95 -10.27 22.57
C ALA A 465 -36.45 -10.01 22.82
N LYS A 466 -35.91 -10.45 23.97
CA LYS A 466 -34.49 -10.36 24.31
C LYS A 466 -33.64 -11.34 23.49
N GLU A 467 -34.10 -12.57 23.31
CA GLU A 467 -33.47 -13.58 22.45
C GLU A 467 -33.50 -13.16 20.98
N SER A 468 -34.62 -12.62 20.52
CA SER A 468 -34.75 -11.99 19.19
C SER A 468 -33.80 -10.79 19.04
N GLY A 469 -33.70 -9.93 20.06
CA GLY A 469 -32.75 -8.81 20.09
C GLY A 469 -31.28 -9.25 20.06
N GLN A 470 -30.92 -10.34 20.75
CA GLN A 470 -29.59 -10.95 20.67
C GLN A 470 -29.31 -11.56 19.30
N THR A 471 -30.30 -12.21 18.69
CA THR A 471 -30.21 -12.76 17.32
C THR A 471 -30.02 -11.64 16.30
N LEU A 472 -30.81 -10.56 16.40
CA LEU A 472 -30.66 -9.37 15.57
C LEU A 472 -29.30 -8.69 15.78
N HIS A 473 -28.79 -8.63 17.01
CA HIS A 473 -27.45 -8.09 17.28
C HIS A 473 -26.35 -8.94 16.63
N SER A 474 -26.43 -10.27 16.73
CA SER A 474 -25.53 -11.20 16.02
C SER A 474 -25.58 -11.00 14.51
N ASN A 475 -26.78 -10.89 13.94
CA ASN A 475 -26.96 -10.66 12.50
C ASN A 475 -26.42 -9.28 12.07
N ILE A 476 -26.57 -8.24 12.89
CA ILE A 476 -25.98 -6.91 12.64
C ILE A 476 -24.44 -7.00 12.66
N SER A 477 -23.84 -7.70 13.63
CA SER A 477 -22.39 -7.88 13.68
C SER A 477 -21.86 -8.70 12.49
N GLN A 478 -22.59 -9.73 12.05
CA GLN A 478 -22.27 -10.47 10.83
C GLN A 478 -22.36 -9.57 9.59
N LEU A 479 -23.46 -8.83 9.40
CA LEU A 479 -23.64 -7.90 8.29
C LEU A 479 -22.61 -6.75 8.29
N GLN A 480 -22.17 -6.27 9.46
CA GLN A 480 -21.06 -5.31 9.57
C GLN A 480 -19.72 -5.94 9.12
N THR A 481 -19.47 -7.20 9.48
CA THR A 481 -18.27 -7.94 9.07
C THR A 481 -18.29 -8.20 7.56
N GLU A 482 -19.43 -8.61 7.00
CA GLU A 482 -19.63 -8.77 5.56
C GLU A 482 -19.50 -7.44 4.81
N LEU A 483 -20.03 -6.33 5.34
CA LEU A 483 -19.96 -5.02 4.71
C LEU A 483 -18.51 -4.49 4.65
N GLU A 484 -17.74 -4.60 5.73
CA GLU A 484 -16.32 -4.25 5.71
C GLU A 484 -15.51 -5.20 4.81
N THR A 485 -15.85 -6.50 4.76
CA THR A 485 -15.24 -7.45 3.81
C THR A 485 -15.51 -7.01 2.37
N ARG A 486 -16.78 -6.78 1.98
CA ARG A 486 -17.17 -6.28 0.65
C ARG A 486 -16.57 -4.91 0.32
N LYS A 487 -16.33 -4.06 1.32
CA LYS A 487 -15.66 -2.77 1.16
C LYS A 487 -14.17 -2.96 0.85
N THR A 488 -13.46 -3.87 1.53
CA THR A 488 -12.07 -4.22 1.16
C THR A 488 -11.96 -4.89 -0.21
N GLU A 489 -12.91 -5.77 -0.59
CA GLU A 489 -13.00 -6.33 -1.94
C GLU A 489 -13.25 -5.25 -3.00
N LEU A 490 -14.14 -4.29 -2.71
CA LEU A 490 -14.46 -3.18 -3.60
C LEU A 490 -13.26 -2.25 -3.81
N ASP A 491 -12.48 -1.98 -2.75
CA ASP A 491 -11.27 -1.16 -2.85
C ASP A 491 -10.13 -1.91 -3.56
N GLN A 492 -9.99 -3.22 -3.37
CA GLN A 492 -9.11 -4.06 -4.21
C GLN A 492 -9.55 -4.09 -5.69
N ALA A 493 -10.86 -4.12 -5.97
CA ALA A 493 -11.37 -4.08 -7.33
C ALA A 493 -11.14 -2.71 -7.99
N LYS A 494 -11.25 -1.60 -7.25
CA LYS A 494 -10.87 -0.26 -7.74
C LYS A 494 -9.38 -0.21 -8.09
N GLU A 495 -8.51 -0.75 -7.24
CA GLU A 495 -7.06 -0.79 -7.49
C GLU A 495 -6.74 -1.60 -8.76
N GLN A 496 -7.37 -2.78 -8.92
CA GLN A 496 -7.24 -3.58 -10.14
C GLN A 496 -7.75 -2.83 -11.39
N ILE A 497 -8.87 -2.11 -11.29
CA ILE A 497 -9.39 -1.27 -12.38
C ILE A 497 -8.42 -0.11 -12.70
N SER A 498 -7.77 0.48 -11.69
CA SER A 498 -6.77 1.53 -11.89
C SER A 498 -5.55 0.99 -12.65
N VAL A 499 -4.99 -0.15 -12.20
CA VAL A 499 -3.87 -0.83 -12.88
C VAL A 499 -4.25 -1.23 -14.32
N MET A 500 -5.45 -1.78 -14.53
CA MET A 500 -5.94 -2.11 -15.87
C MET A 500 -6.17 -0.87 -16.76
N SER A 501 -6.56 0.26 -16.18
CA SER A 501 -6.72 1.53 -16.90
C SER A 501 -5.36 2.08 -17.35
N ASP A 502 -4.35 2.06 -16.47
CA ASP A 502 -2.98 2.45 -16.79
C ASP A 502 -2.36 1.53 -17.85
N ASP A 503 -2.57 0.22 -17.75
CA ASP A 503 -2.07 -0.73 -18.75
C ASP A 503 -2.83 -0.62 -20.08
N TYR A 504 -4.12 -0.30 -20.07
CA TYR A 504 -4.86 0.06 -21.28
C TYR A 504 -4.31 1.34 -21.93
N ALA A 505 -4.00 2.37 -21.14
CA ALA A 505 -3.38 3.61 -21.64
C ALA A 505 -2.00 3.34 -22.27
N LYS A 506 -1.14 2.56 -21.60
CA LYS A 506 0.18 2.14 -22.14
C LYS A 506 0.03 1.27 -23.41
N LEU A 507 -1.00 0.44 -23.50
CA LEU A 507 -1.30 -0.35 -24.70
C LEU A 507 -1.81 0.53 -25.85
N GLN A 508 -2.64 1.53 -25.56
CA GLN A 508 -3.14 2.49 -26.54
C GLN A 508 -2.02 3.39 -27.07
N GLU A 509 -1.10 3.85 -26.20
CA GLU A 509 0.12 4.56 -26.60
C GLU A 509 1.00 3.70 -27.52
N LYS A 510 1.28 2.45 -27.14
CA LYS A 510 2.03 1.49 -27.98
C LYS A 510 1.33 1.17 -29.29
N SER A 511 -0.01 1.14 -29.31
CA SER A 511 -0.80 0.95 -30.53
C SER A 511 -0.69 2.16 -31.45
N ASN A 512 -0.75 3.38 -30.91
CA ASN A 512 -0.59 4.61 -31.68
C ASN A 512 0.84 4.74 -32.23
N ALA A 513 1.85 4.41 -31.43
CA ALA A 513 3.25 4.38 -31.86
C ALA A 513 3.46 3.38 -33.01
N ARG A 514 2.89 2.16 -32.92
CA ARG A 514 2.89 1.19 -34.02
C ARG A 514 2.11 1.63 -35.25
N ALA A 515 1.02 2.38 -35.09
CA ALA A 515 0.29 2.95 -36.22
C ALA A 515 1.17 3.95 -36.98
N SER A 516 1.84 4.88 -36.28
CA SER A 516 2.78 5.82 -36.89
C SER A 516 4.05 5.15 -37.45
N GLU A 517 4.49 4.04 -36.88
CA GLU A 517 5.58 3.21 -37.43
C GLU A 517 5.15 2.50 -38.72
N LEU A 518 3.94 1.92 -38.75
CA LEU A 518 3.34 1.34 -39.96
C LEU A 518 3.10 2.37 -41.05
N GLU A 519 2.63 3.57 -40.70
CA GLU A 519 2.42 4.68 -41.63
C GLU A 519 3.75 5.07 -42.30
N ARG A 520 4.81 5.30 -41.52
CA ARG A 520 6.18 5.53 -42.04
C ARG A 520 6.73 4.37 -42.88
N MET A 521 6.48 3.12 -42.48
CA MET A 521 6.88 1.95 -43.26
C MET A 521 6.10 1.85 -44.58
N THR A 522 4.86 2.34 -44.62
CA THR A 522 4.04 2.40 -45.84
C THR A 522 4.52 3.52 -46.75
N GLU A 523 4.80 4.71 -46.22
CA GLU A 523 5.46 5.81 -46.95
C GLU A 523 6.81 5.37 -47.54
N ALA A 524 7.63 4.68 -46.75
CA ALA A 524 8.91 4.13 -47.19
C ALA A 524 8.74 3.04 -48.25
N SER A 525 7.72 2.17 -48.16
CA SER A 525 7.40 1.22 -49.23
C SER A 525 7.03 1.96 -50.50
N VAL A 526 6.12 2.93 -50.45
CA VAL A 526 5.70 3.72 -51.63
C VAL A 526 6.89 4.48 -52.25
N SER A 527 7.83 4.97 -51.45
CA SER A 527 9.09 5.56 -51.95
C SER A 527 9.96 4.51 -52.64
N ASN A 528 10.16 3.34 -52.03
CA ASN A 528 10.93 2.24 -52.62
C ASN A 528 10.27 1.68 -53.89
N ASP A 529 8.94 1.61 -53.94
CA ASP A 529 8.15 1.17 -55.09
C ASP A 529 8.25 2.19 -56.24
N ALA A 530 8.31 3.49 -55.93
CA ALA A 530 8.57 4.56 -56.91
C ALA A 530 10.02 4.52 -57.42
N GLU A 531 11.01 4.33 -56.54
CA GLU A 531 12.41 4.12 -56.94
C GLU A 531 12.59 2.85 -57.78
N MET A 532 11.89 1.76 -57.44
CA MET A 532 11.86 0.54 -58.26
C MET A 532 11.18 0.75 -59.61
N ALA A 533 10.11 1.57 -59.69
CA ALA A 533 9.50 1.93 -60.96
C ALA A 533 10.44 2.77 -61.83
N GLU A 534 11.21 3.70 -61.25
CA GLU A 534 12.24 4.44 -61.98
C GLU A 534 13.38 3.51 -62.44
N LEU A 535 13.86 2.63 -61.56
CA LEU A 535 14.92 1.65 -61.88
C LEU A 535 14.47 0.66 -62.97
N LEU A 536 13.22 0.20 -62.96
CA LEU A 536 12.65 -0.62 -64.03
C LEU A 536 12.54 0.17 -65.34
N THR A 537 12.12 1.43 -65.30
CA THR A 537 12.05 2.29 -66.50
C THR A 537 13.44 2.58 -67.08
N ARG A 538 14.46 2.69 -66.22
CA ARG A 538 15.87 2.86 -66.62
C ARG A 538 16.49 1.54 -67.10
N LEU A 539 16.04 0.41 -66.58
CA LEU A 539 16.42 -0.92 -67.04
C LEU A 539 15.83 -1.21 -68.42
N THR A 540 14.54 -0.95 -68.67
CA THR A 540 13.95 -1.15 -70.01
C THR A 540 14.60 -0.23 -71.04
N ALA A 541 14.91 1.03 -70.71
CA ALA A 541 15.69 1.90 -71.59
C ALA A 541 17.13 1.39 -71.84
N ALA A 542 17.75 0.73 -70.86
CA ALA A 542 19.05 0.06 -71.02
C ALA A 542 18.95 -1.21 -71.88
N GLU A 543 17.83 -1.95 -71.80
CA GLU A 543 17.54 -3.12 -72.64
C GLU A 543 17.21 -2.72 -74.08
N GLU A 544 16.42 -1.67 -74.30
CA GLU A 544 16.14 -1.10 -75.63
C GLU A 544 17.41 -0.58 -76.31
N THR A 545 18.24 0.17 -75.58
CA THR A 545 19.55 0.61 -76.11
C THR A 545 20.47 -0.58 -76.35
N GLY A 546 20.48 -1.59 -75.48
CA GLY A 546 21.19 -2.86 -75.69
C GLY A 546 20.73 -3.60 -76.96
N GLN A 547 19.42 -3.72 -77.19
CA GLN A 547 18.84 -4.31 -78.39
C GLN A 547 19.18 -3.51 -79.65
N SER A 548 19.17 -2.17 -79.58
CA SER A 548 19.60 -1.32 -80.70
C SER A 548 21.09 -1.51 -81.02
N LEU A 549 21.95 -1.63 -80.00
CA LEU A 549 23.38 -1.90 -80.17
C LEU A 549 23.62 -3.30 -80.72
N GLN A 550 22.86 -4.31 -80.29
CA GLN A 550 22.92 -5.67 -80.83
C GLN A 550 22.44 -5.74 -82.29
N THR A 551 21.45 -4.92 -82.67
CA THR A 551 20.97 -4.78 -84.05
C THR A 551 22.01 -4.08 -84.93
N ASN A 552 22.63 -2.99 -84.43
CA ASN A 552 23.73 -2.32 -85.11
C ASN A 552 24.95 -3.26 -85.26
N LEU A 553 25.21 -4.12 -84.26
CA LEU A 553 26.32 -5.07 -84.28
C LEU A 553 26.07 -6.22 -85.27
N SER A 554 24.83 -6.74 -85.36
CA SER A 554 24.48 -7.75 -86.38
C SER A 554 24.42 -7.17 -87.80
N GLN A 555 24.02 -5.90 -87.96
CA GLN A 555 24.16 -5.17 -89.21
C GLN A 555 25.64 -5.01 -89.59
N LEU A 556 26.50 -4.53 -88.69
CA LEU A 556 27.95 -4.41 -88.93
C LEU A 556 28.62 -5.76 -89.22
N GLN A 557 28.16 -6.86 -88.60
CA GLN A 557 28.60 -8.21 -88.97
C GLN A 557 28.17 -8.60 -90.39
N THR A 558 26.95 -8.23 -90.80
CA THR A 558 26.43 -8.49 -92.15
C THR A 558 27.18 -7.66 -93.20
N GLU A 559 27.47 -6.39 -92.90
CA GLU A 559 28.29 -5.50 -93.73
C GLU A 559 29.74 -6.00 -93.83
N LEU A 560 30.32 -6.49 -92.73
CA LEU A 560 31.65 -7.11 -92.70
C LEU A 560 31.71 -8.39 -93.54
N GLU A 561 30.70 -9.27 -93.46
CA GLU A 561 30.65 -10.50 -94.25
C GLU A 561 30.40 -10.22 -95.74
N SER A 562 29.58 -9.21 -96.05
CA SER A 562 29.42 -8.67 -97.41
C SER A 562 30.74 -8.11 -97.95
N ALA A 563 31.49 -7.34 -97.16
CA ALA A 563 32.79 -6.81 -97.53
C ALA A 563 33.84 -7.92 -97.74
N LYS A 564 33.87 -8.96 -96.90
CA LYS A 564 34.70 -10.17 -97.14
C LYS A 564 34.32 -10.84 -98.45
N SER A 565 33.02 -11.06 -98.69
CA SER A 565 32.51 -11.67 -99.93
C SER A 565 32.92 -10.86 -101.17
N GLN A 566 32.87 -9.52 -101.10
CA GLN A 566 33.39 -8.65 -102.16
C GLN A 566 34.92 -8.73 -102.31
N ILE A 567 35.68 -8.86 -101.22
CA ILE A 567 37.14 -9.05 -101.25
C ILE A 567 37.50 -10.41 -101.89
N ASP A 568 36.83 -11.49 -101.51
CA ASP A 568 37.07 -12.82 -102.11
C ASP A 568 36.58 -12.87 -103.57
N GLN A 569 35.44 -12.26 -103.93
CA GLN A 569 35.06 -12.09 -105.35
C GLN A 569 36.09 -11.26 -106.13
N SER A 570 36.64 -10.20 -105.54
CA SER A 570 37.68 -9.38 -106.18
C SER A 570 38.98 -10.16 -106.36
N LYS A 571 39.34 -11.00 -105.38
CA LYS A 571 40.51 -11.87 -105.39
C LYS A 571 40.35 -13.02 -106.39
N ASP A 572 39.19 -13.65 -106.48
CA ASP A 572 38.85 -14.63 -107.51
C ASP A 572 38.84 -13.98 -108.90
N ARG A 573 38.34 -12.73 -109.02
CA ARG A 573 38.42 -11.97 -110.27
C ARG A 573 39.86 -11.60 -110.65
N VAL A 574 40.73 -11.33 -109.68
CA VAL A 574 42.18 -11.14 -109.90
C VAL A 574 42.85 -12.47 -110.30
N HIS A 575 42.50 -13.59 -109.68
CA HIS A 575 42.98 -14.91 -110.09
C HIS A 575 42.51 -15.28 -111.51
N GLN A 576 41.25 -14.99 -111.84
CA GLN A 576 40.70 -15.17 -113.18
C GLN A 576 41.42 -14.26 -114.19
N LEU A 577 41.56 -12.96 -113.92
CA LEU A 577 42.27 -12.03 -114.81
C LEU A 577 43.76 -12.38 -114.93
N SER A 578 44.38 -12.95 -113.90
CA SER A 578 45.75 -13.46 -113.96
C SER A 578 45.84 -14.70 -114.88
N SER A 579 44.90 -15.64 -114.73
CA SER A 579 44.77 -16.82 -115.61
C SER A 579 44.45 -16.43 -117.06
N GLU A 580 43.55 -15.47 -117.28
CA GLU A 580 43.25 -14.91 -118.60
C GLU A 580 44.47 -14.17 -119.20
N ASN A 581 45.26 -13.45 -118.41
CA ASN A 581 46.50 -12.83 -118.87
C ASN A 581 47.58 -13.88 -119.21
N GLU A 582 47.70 -14.95 -118.44
CA GLU A 582 48.66 -16.02 -118.73
C GLU A 582 48.22 -16.85 -119.95
N GLN A 583 46.92 -17.13 -120.12
CA GLN A 583 46.36 -17.70 -121.35
C GLN A 583 46.50 -16.76 -122.56
N LEU A 584 46.40 -15.44 -122.37
CA LEU A 584 46.67 -14.46 -123.43
C LEU A 584 48.17 -14.34 -123.74
N ARG A 585 49.06 -14.59 -122.77
CA ARG A 585 50.51 -14.73 -123.00
C ARG A 585 50.84 -16.03 -123.71
N GLU A 586 50.25 -17.15 -123.34
CA GLU A 586 50.42 -18.43 -124.04
C GLU A 586 49.78 -18.39 -125.44
N SER A 587 48.61 -17.77 -125.61
CA SER A 587 47.99 -17.55 -126.93
C SER A 587 48.78 -16.53 -127.75
N GLY A 588 49.31 -15.47 -127.14
CA GLY A 588 50.17 -14.48 -127.78
C GLY A 588 51.51 -15.07 -128.20
N LYS A 589 52.12 -15.89 -127.35
CA LYS A 589 53.33 -16.67 -127.64
C LYS A 589 53.06 -17.71 -128.72
N SER A 590 52.00 -18.51 -128.62
CA SER A 590 51.61 -19.47 -129.65
C SER A 590 51.31 -18.78 -130.99
N LYS A 591 50.69 -17.60 -130.99
CA LYS A 591 50.53 -16.77 -132.20
C LYS A 591 51.84 -16.16 -132.69
N HIS A 592 52.80 -15.88 -131.82
CA HIS A 592 54.14 -15.42 -132.18
C HIS A 592 54.99 -16.55 -132.77
N ASP A 593 55.02 -17.71 -132.11
CA ASP A 593 55.63 -18.96 -132.59
C ASP A 593 55.01 -19.36 -133.93
N LYS A 594 53.69 -19.19 -134.09
CA LYS A 594 52.97 -19.45 -135.35
C LYS A 594 53.12 -18.33 -136.38
N LEU A 595 53.46 -17.12 -135.98
CA LEU A 595 53.94 -16.05 -136.86
C LEU A 595 55.38 -16.32 -137.31
N GLN A 596 56.24 -16.89 -136.47
CA GLN A 596 57.55 -17.39 -136.87
C GLN A 596 57.42 -18.60 -137.80
N GLU A 597 56.51 -19.53 -137.53
CA GLU A 597 56.18 -20.66 -138.43
C GLU A 597 55.63 -20.14 -139.77
N MET A 598 54.75 -19.14 -139.76
CA MET A 598 54.29 -18.46 -140.98
C MET A 598 55.38 -17.61 -141.65
N GLN A 599 56.32 -17.01 -140.92
CA GLN A 599 57.45 -16.28 -141.49
C GLN A 599 58.49 -17.24 -142.10
N ALA A 600 58.70 -18.41 -141.49
CA ALA A 600 59.50 -19.50 -142.05
C ALA A 600 58.82 -20.10 -143.28
N SER A 601 57.50 -20.31 -143.24
CA SER A 601 56.70 -20.75 -144.40
C SER A 601 56.65 -19.69 -145.51
N VAL A 602 56.61 -18.40 -145.16
CA VAL A 602 56.75 -17.29 -146.12
C VAL A 602 58.18 -17.20 -146.65
N ALA A 603 59.20 -17.58 -145.88
CA ALA A 603 60.58 -17.70 -146.37
C ALA A 603 60.78 -18.92 -147.28
N GLU A 604 60.10 -20.05 -147.04
CA GLU A 604 60.10 -21.19 -147.97
C GLU A 604 59.25 -20.89 -149.21
N LEU A 605 58.14 -20.16 -149.08
CA LEU A 605 57.37 -19.65 -150.21
C LEU A 605 58.11 -18.55 -150.98
N SER A 606 58.94 -17.73 -150.32
CA SER A 606 59.83 -16.79 -151.01
C SER A 606 60.94 -17.53 -151.72
N LYS A 607 61.48 -18.62 -151.16
CA LYS A 607 62.47 -19.51 -151.81
C LYS A 607 61.90 -20.26 -153.02
N ALA A 608 60.66 -20.75 -152.92
CA ALA A 608 59.92 -21.31 -154.06
C ALA A 608 59.56 -20.23 -155.10
N ALA A 609 59.24 -19.00 -154.65
CA ALA A 609 59.07 -17.84 -155.53
C ALA A 609 60.40 -17.34 -156.11
N GLU A 610 61.55 -17.60 -155.48
CA GLU A 610 62.91 -17.35 -155.98
C GLU A 610 63.27 -18.33 -157.08
N GLU A 611 62.84 -19.59 -157.01
CA GLU A 611 62.94 -20.51 -158.16
C GLU A 611 61.98 -20.12 -159.31
N LEU A 612 60.78 -19.63 -158.97
CA LEU A 612 59.82 -19.07 -159.94
C LEU A 612 60.22 -17.69 -160.50
N THR A 613 61.11 -16.95 -159.83
CA THR A 613 61.67 -15.68 -160.32
C THR A 613 63.04 -15.85 -160.94
N ARG A 614 63.81 -16.90 -160.61
CA ARG A 614 65.00 -17.32 -161.38
C ARG A 614 64.60 -17.76 -162.79
N THR A 615 63.42 -18.36 -162.95
CA THR A 615 62.80 -18.64 -164.25
C THR A 615 62.17 -17.40 -164.93
N LYS A 616 61.95 -16.28 -164.22
CA LYS A 616 61.49 -15.00 -164.80
C LYS A 616 62.59 -13.94 -164.97
N GLN A 617 63.73 -14.03 -164.28
CA GLN A 617 64.88 -13.14 -164.44
C GLN A 617 65.83 -13.59 -165.56
N VAL A 618 65.59 -14.78 -166.12
CA VAL A 618 65.95 -15.12 -167.52
C VAL A 618 65.14 -14.28 -168.53
N VAL A 619 64.10 -13.55 -168.07
CA VAL A 619 63.14 -12.77 -168.88
C VAL A 619 62.82 -11.40 -168.24
N ALA A 620 63.70 -10.64 -167.59
CA ALA A 620 65.13 -10.37 -167.73
C ALA A 620 65.47 -9.29 -166.64
N VAL A 621 66.65 -8.71 -166.41
CA VAL A 621 67.72 -8.20 -167.30
C VAL A 621 67.26 -7.10 -168.30
N GLN A 622 65.97 -6.79 -168.41
CA GLN A 622 65.43 -5.80 -169.37
C GLN A 622 64.37 -4.83 -168.80
N ARG A 623 64.48 -4.44 -167.52
CA ARG A 623 63.91 -3.13 -167.08
C ARG A 623 64.50 -2.43 -165.85
N ASN A 624 65.55 -2.99 -165.24
CA ASN A 624 66.69 -2.23 -164.70
C ASN A 624 66.40 -1.03 -163.75
N GLN A 625 65.70 -1.27 -162.66
CA GLN A 625 65.82 -0.52 -161.40
C GLN A 625 65.64 -1.49 -160.22
N ILE A 626 66.46 -1.55 -159.17
CA ILE A 626 67.70 -0.82 -158.83
C ILE A 626 67.53 0.72 -158.79
N GLN A 627 67.02 1.24 -157.66
CA GLN A 627 67.60 2.45 -157.06
C GLN A 627 67.17 2.72 -155.60
N GLU A 628 65.97 2.30 -155.16
CA GLU A 628 65.38 2.76 -153.88
C GLU A 628 65.59 1.79 -152.70
N PHE A 629 66.78 1.19 -152.57
CA PHE A 629 67.02 0.09 -151.61
C PHE A 629 67.26 0.52 -150.15
N GLU A 630 67.67 1.78 -149.88
CA GLU A 630 68.69 2.00 -148.82
C GLU A 630 68.28 2.86 -147.60
N THR A 631 67.12 3.53 -147.58
CA THR A 631 66.84 4.58 -146.57
C THR A 631 66.15 4.16 -145.27
N ALA A 632 65.39 3.06 -145.22
CA ALA A 632 64.43 2.81 -144.13
C ALA A 632 64.99 2.03 -142.91
N ALA A 633 66.28 1.68 -142.89
CA ALA A 633 66.83 0.70 -141.94
C ALA A 633 67.49 1.30 -140.67
N SER A 634 67.44 2.63 -140.46
CA SER A 634 68.29 3.31 -139.46
C SER A 634 67.63 3.60 -138.10
N ASP A 635 66.29 3.64 -138.03
CA ASP A 635 65.61 4.36 -136.93
C ASP A 635 65.27 3.51 -135.69
N THR A 636 65.48 2.19 -135.73
CA THR A 636 64.99 1.26 -134.70
C THR A 636 65.94 1.01 -133.53
N LEU A 637 67.12 1.65 -133.50
CA LEU A 637 68.20 1.30 -132.56
C LEU A 637 68.16 2.04 -131.21
N SER A 638 67.27 3.02 -131.01
CA SER A 638 67.39 4.04 -129.94
C SER A 638 66.54 3.83 -128.68
N GLU A 639 65.50 3.00 -128.68
CA GLU A 639 64.54 2.91 -127.55
C GLU A 639 65.06 2.08 -126.35
N VAL A 640 66.22 1.39 -126.48
CA VAL A 640 66.68 0.39 -125.49
C VAL A 640 67.26 1.02 -124.20
N GLU A 641 67.77 2.25 -124.22
CA GLU A 641 68.44 2.85 -123.05
C GLU A 641 67.47 3.28 -121.92
N ARG A 642 66.15 3.33 -122.17
CA ARG A 642 65.17 4.03 -121.31
C ARG A 642 64.79 3.31 -120.01
N LEU A 643 65.27 2.08 -119.78
CA LEU A 643 64.76 1.19 -118.71
C LEU A 643 65.64 1.05 -117.45
N SER A 644 66.83 1.67 -117.40
CA SER A 644 67.79 1.46 -116.31
C SER A 644 67.51 2.21 -114.99
N VAL A 645 66.63 3.23 -115.01
CA VAL A 645 66.51 4.22 -113.93
C VAL A 645 65.62 3.77 -112.76
N LEU A 646 64.64 2.88 -112.99
CA LEU A 646 63.54 2.57 -112.05
C LEU A 646 63.92 1.70 -110.82
N VAL A 647 65.20 1.34 -110.65
CA VAL A 647 65.65 0.42 -109.58
C VAL A 647 66.06 1.17 -108.29
N ALA A 648 66.21 2.49 -108.32
CA ALA A 648 66.84 3.26 -107.24
C ALA A 648 65.93 3.60 -106.03
N GLU A 649 64.60 3.52 -106.15
CA GLU A 649 63.68 4.22 -105.23
C GLU A 649 63.24 3.41 -103.98
N ILE A 650 63.65 2.14 -103.84
CA ILE A 650 63.08 1.21 -102.85
C ILE A 650 63.67 1.36 -101.42
N ALA A 651 64.77 2.10 -101.25
CA ALA A 651 65.52 2.15 -99.99
C ALA A 651 64.78 2.78 -98.76
N PRO A 652 64.19 3.99 -98.83
CA PRO A 652 63.80 4.75 -97.63
C PRO A 652 62.56 4.20 -96.90
N LEU A 653 61.69 3.45 -97.57
CA LEU A 653 60.43 2.95 -97.00
C LEU A 653 60.61 1.90 -95.88
N ARG A 654 61.82 1.35 -95.72
CA ARG A 654 62.11 0.38 -94.65
C ARG A 654 62.41 1.02 -93.30
N GLU A 655 62.82 2.29 -93.28
CA GLU A 655 63.27 2.97 -92.05
C GLU A 655 62.09 3.47 -91.20
N GLN A 656 61.05 4.01 -91.85
CA GLN A 656 59.81 4.46 -91.18
C GLN A 656 59.03 3.32 -90.49
N LEU A 657 59.15 2.08 -90.99
CA LEU A 657 58.42 0.93 -90.45
C LEU A 657 58.89 0.55 -89.04
N GLU A 658 60.19 0.64 -88.77
CA GLU A 658 60.77 0.22 -87.49
C GLU A 658 60.63 1.31 -86.42
N SER A 659 60.62 2.60 -86.78
CA SER A 659 60.33 3.69 -85.81
C SER A 659 58.93 3.54 -85.20
N SER A 660 57.90 3.33 -86.02
CA SER A 660 56.51 3.16 -85.55
C SER A 660 56.35 1.93 -84.66
N ARG A 661 57.18 0.90 -84.85
CA ARG A 661 57.19 -0.31 -84.02
C ARG A 661 57.66 -0.03 -82.59
N THR A 662 58.70 0.80 -82.43
CA THR A 662 59.22 1.16 -81.10
C THR A 662 58.27 2.05 -80.30
N GLU A 663 57.44 2.85 -80.98
CA GLU A 663 56.45 3.72 -80.34
C GLU A 663 55.30 2.92 -79.71
N VAL A 664 54.78 1.91 -80.43
CA VAL A 664 53.75 0.98 -79.92
C VAL A 664 54.25 0.19 -78.70
N GLU A 665 55.52 -0.23 -78.72
CA GLU A 665 56.17 -0.95 -77.60
C GLU A 665 56.24 -0.11 -76.32
N ASN A 666 56.46 1.20 -76.45
CA ASN A 666 56.49 2.14 -75.33
C ASN A 666 55.09 2.48 -74.80
N LEU A 667 54.10 2.66 -75.69
CA LEU A 667 52.71 2.90 -75.29
C LEU A 667 52.11 1.74 -74.48
N ARG A 668 52.48 0.48 -74.79
CA ARG A 668 52.10 -0.69 -73.97
C ARG A 668 52.60 -0.58 -72.54
N LYS A 669 53.90 -0.27 -72.34
CA LYS A 669 54.51 -0.15 -71.01
C LYS A 669 53.85 0.94 -70.15
N VAL A 670 53.47 2.07 -70.75
CA VAL A 670 52.71 3.14 -70.07
C VAL A 670 51.28 2.68 -69.69
N SER A 671 50.63 1.89 -70.54
CA SER A 671 49.31 1.31 -70.26
C SER A 671 49.36 0.35 -69.05
N ASP A 672 50.32 -0.57 -69.03
CA ASP A 672 50.47 -1.54 -67.94
C ASP A 672 50.85 -0.86 -66.60
N GLN A 673 51.71 0.16 -66.64
CA GLN A 673 52.01 0.97 -65.45
C GLN A 673 50.77 1.69 -64.90
N ARG A 674 49.94 2.29 -65.76
CA ARG A 674 48.67 2.89 -65.35
C ARG A 674 47.70 1.86 -64.77
N ARG A 675 47.65 0.65 -65.33
CA ARG A 675 46.79 -0.44 -64.84
C ARG A 675 47.18 -0.87 -63.42
N ILE A 676 48.47 -0.96 -63.13
CA ILE A 676 48.98 -1.23 -61.77
C ILE A 676 48.63 -0.07 -60.83
N GLN A 677 48.82 1.19 -61.25
CA GLN A 677 48.47 2.37 -60.45
C GLN A 677 46.97 2.43 -60.09
N VAL A 678 46.08 2.15 -61.04
CA VAL A 678 44.63 2.11 -60.77
C VAL A 678 44.28 0.99 -59.79
N SER A 679 44.94 -0.19 -59.88
CA SER A 679 44.70 -1.27 -58.92
C SER A 679 45.12 -0.90 -57.48
N SER A 680 46.22 -0.17 -57.31
CA SER A 680 46.67 0.28 -55.98
C SER A 680 45.81 1.42 -55.42
N GLN A 681 45.25 2.27 -56.28
CA GLN A 681 44.27 3.29 -55.89
C GLN A 681 42.94 2.64 -55.45
N ASN A 682 42.40 1.67 -56.20
CA ASN A 682 41.18 0.96 -55.83
C ASN A 682 41.32 0.21 -54.49
N ALA A 683 42.46 -0.46 -54.25
CA ALA A 683 42.73 -1.10 -52.97
C ALA A 683 42.73 -0.09 -51.80
N LYS A 684 43.22 1.12 -52.02
CA LYS A 684 43.22 2.18 -51.00
C LYS A 684 41.85 2.85 -50.81
N VAL A 685 41.02 2.91 -51.85
CA VAL A 685 39.60 3.30 -51.73
C VAL A 685 38.85 2.28 -50.86
N GLN A 686 39.00 0.98 -51.13
CA GLN A 686 38.36 -0.07 -50.33
C GLN A 686 38.81 -0.04 -48.86
N GLN A 687 40.09 0.23 -48.58
CA GLN A 687 40.57 0.42 -47.20
C GLN A 687 39.86 1.60 -46.50
N LEU A 688 39.76 2.75 -47.18
CA LEU A 688 39.10 3.95 -46.63
C LEU A 688 37.59 3.73 -46.47
N GLU A 689 36.94 2.94 -47.33
CA GLU A 689 35.54 2.52 -47.18
C GLU A 689 35.33 1.66 -45.92
N THR A 690 36.25 0.72 -45.62
CA THR A 690 36.21 -0.04 -44.35
C THR A 690 36.45 0.84 -43.13
N GLU A 691 37.46 1.72 -43.15
CA GLU A 691 37.76 2.63 -42.03
C GLU A 691 36.60 3.61 -41.76
N LEU A 692 35.92 4.10 -42.81
CA LEU A 692 34.74 4.97 -42.68
C LEU A 692 33.50 4.21 -42.19
N LYS A 693 33.37 2.92 -42.52
CA LYS A 693 32.33 2.04 -41.99
C LYS A 693 32.54 1.74 -40.49
N GLU A 694 33.77 1.50 -40.06
CA GLU A 694 34.11 1.34 -38.64
C GLU A 694 33.92 2.64 -37.85
N LEU A 695 34.34 3.79 -38.40
CA LEU A 695 34.14 5.10 -37.78
C LEU A 695 32.66 5.47 -37.64
N SER A 696 31.82 5.14 -38.64
CA SER A 696 30.37 5.40 -38.56
C SER A 696 29.66 4.48 -37.57
N GLN A 697 30.04 3.21 -37.47
CA GLN A 697 29.57 2.31 -36.40
C GLN A 697 30.02 2.81 -35.01
N THR A 698 31.27 3.25 -34.87
CA THR A 698 31.80 3.83 -33.62
C THR A 698 31.04 5.09 -33.22
N ARG A 699 30.72 5.97 -34.20
CA ARG A 699 29.90 7.17 -33.96
C ARG A 699 28.49 6.82 -33.50
N LEU A 700 27.87 5.78 -34.07
CA LEU A 700 26.54 5.31 -33.66
C LEU A 700 26.53 4.77 -32.22
N GLN A 701 27.55 3.98 -31.85
CA GLN A 701 27.70 3.48 -30.47
C GLN A 701 27.95 4.62 -29.47
N LEU A 702 28.77 5.62 -29.83
CA LEU A 702 29.00 6.80 -28.99
C LEU A 702 27.74 7.66 -28.85
N GLN A 703 26.95 7.81 -29.91
CA GLN A 703 25.64 8.48 -29.85
C GLN A 703 24.70 7.75 -28.87
N GLN A 704 24.51 6.43 -29.04
CA GLN A 704 23.67 5.64 -28.14
C GLN A 704 24.10 5.74 -26.67
N ARG A 705 25.40 5.76 -26.38
CA ARG A 705 25.92 5.94 -25.01
C ARG A 705 25.75 7.37 -24.49
N LEU A 706 25.79 8.38 -25.36
CA LEU A 706 25.48 9.77 -24.99
C LEU A 706 23.98 9.91 -24.66
N ASP A 707 23.10 9.37 -25.49
CA ASP A 707 21.64 9.41 -25.31
C ASP A 707 21.25 8.68 -24.01
N GLN A 708 21.81 7.49 -23.76
CA GLN A 708 21.67 6.76 -22.48
C GLN A 708 22.17 7.58 -21.27
N SER A 709 23.31 8.27 -21.41
CA SER A 709 23.84 9.10 -20.33
C SER A 709 23.02 10.36 -20.07
N GLN A 710 22.35 10.91 -21.10
CA GLN A 710 21.40 12.02 -20.95
C GLN A 710 20.12 11.56 -20.27
N GLN A 711 19.57 10.41 -20.68
CA GLN A 711 18.40 9.80 -20.02
C GLN A 711 18.67 9.51 -18.55
N HIS A 712 19.85 8.97 -18.21
CA HIS A 712 20.23 8.70 -16.83
C HIS A 712 20.48 9.97 -16.00
N LEU A 713 20.98 11.05 -16.62
CA LEU A 713 21.05 12.37 -15.99
C LEU A 713 19.65 12.94 -15.70
N GLU A 714 18.67 12.71 -16.57
CA GLU A 714 17.30 13.18 -16.33
C GLU A 714 16.60 12.39 -15.22
N THR A 715 16.79 11.06 -15.15
CA THR A 715 16.31 10.28 -13.99
C THR A 715 16.97 10.75 -12.69
N LEU A 716 18.28 11.02 -12.70
CA LEU A 716 19.00 11.52 -11.52
C LEU A 716 18.51 12.91 -11.05
N LYS A 717 18.03 13.77 -11.95
CA LYS A 717 17.37 15.03 -11.56
C LYS A 717 16.01 14.77 -10.92
N GLN A 718 15.22 13.84 -11.47
CA GLN A 718 13.89 13.49 -10.94
C GLN A 718 14.03 12.85 -9.55
N ASP A 719 14.96 11.92 -9.37
CA ASP A 719 15.31 11.32 -8.08
C ASP A 719 15.78 12.39 -7.07
N HIS A 720 16.62 13.34 -7.51
CA HIS A 720 17.10 14.42 -6.66
C HIS A 720 15.98 15.40 -6.25
N GLN A 721 15.06 15.72 -7.17
CA GLN A 721 13.89 16.56 -6.90
C GLN A 721 12.94 15.87 -5.90
N ALA A 722 12.65 14.58 -6.09
CA ALA A 722 11.87 13.79 -5.15
C ALA A 722 12.53 13.69 -3.76
N ALA A 723 13.87 13.60 -3.71
CA ALA A 723 14.62 13.64 -2.45
C ALA A 723 14.57 15.01 -1.76
N ILE A 724 14.53 16.12 -2.50
CA ILE A 724 14.32 17.48 -1.96
C ILE A 724 12.90 17.59 -1.39
N GLU A 725 11.89 17.18 -2.15
CA GLU A 725 10.49 17.23 -1.70
C GLU A 725 10.25 16.35 -0.47
N SER A 726 10.86 15.17 -0.42
CA SER A 726 10.86 14.29 0.76
C SER A 726 11.54 14.92 1.96
N ARG A 727 12.71 15.56 1.78
CA ARG A 727 13.41 16.32 2.84
C ARG A 727 12.52 17.43 3.39
N ASP A 728 11.87 18.21 2.52
CA ASP A 728 11.09 19.38 2.91
C ASP A 728 9.78 18.97 3.63
N GLN A 729 9.21 17.80 3.27
CA GLN A 729 8.16 17.15 4.04
C GLN A 729 8.66 16.69 5.43
N PHE A 730 9.83 16.04 5.51
CA PHE A 730 10.40 15.63 6.80
C PHE A 730 10.75 16.82 7.70
N GLU A 731 11.27 17.92 7.15
CA GLU A 731 11.56 19.14 7.90
C GLU A 731 10.27 19.81 8.41
N SER A 732 9.22 19.84 7.58
CA SER A 732 7.89 20.30 7.99
C SER A 732 7.28 19.44 9.11
N GLN A 733 7.37 18.11 9.00
CA GLN A 733 6.95 17.17 10.04
C GLN A 733 7.77 17.31 11.33
N TRP A 734 9.09 17.53 11.21
CA TRP A 734 9.97 17.74 12.36
C TRP A 734 9.67 19.06 13.09
N ILE A 735 9.36 20.14 12.36
CA ILE A 735 8.90 21.41 12.95
C ILE A 735 7.59 21.20 13.71
N ALA A 736 6.60 20.50 13.13
CA ALA A 736 5.33 20.18 13.80
C ALA A 736 5.50 19.27 15.03
N ALA A 737 6.38 18.27 14.95
CA ALA A 737 6.73 17.40 16.08
C ALA A 737 7.45 18.18 17.19
N LYS A 738 8.35 19.09 16.83
CA LYS A 738 9.05 19.98 17.78
C LYS A 738 8.08 20.95 18.46
N GLN A 739 7.11 21.49 17.73
CA GLN A 739 6.08 22.36 18.29
C GLN A 739 5.17 21.61 19.27
N THR A 740 4.67 20.43 18.91
CA THR A 740 3.89 19.58 19.82
C THR A 740 4.71 19.10 21.03
N ILE A 741 6.02 18.88 20.89
CA ILE A 741 6.92 18.65 22.05
C ILE A 741 6.97 19.88 22.98
N THR A 742 7.04 21.11 22.45
CA THR A 742 7.00 22.31 23.30
C THR A 742 5.63 22.55 23.96
N GLU A 743 4.53 22.23 23.26
CA GLU A 743 3.18 22.32 23.83
C GLU A 743 2.95 21.27 24.93
N ASN A 744 3.43 20.04 24.73
CA ASN A 744 3.43 19.00 25.75
C ASN A 744 4.36 19.32 26.94
N GLY A 745 5.49 20.00 26.71
CA GLY A 745 6.36 20.52 27.76
C GLY A 745 5.64 21.54 28.64
N LEU A 746 4.98 22.53 28.02
CA LEU A 746 4.16 23.52 28.73
C LEU A 746 2.96 22.89 29.47
N ALA A 747 2.39 21.81 28.94
CA ALA A 747 1.36 21.04 29.65
C ALA A 747 1.93 20.26 30.85
N ALA A 748 3.13 19.69 30.73
CA ALA A 748 3.82 19.02 31.83
C ALA A 748 4.21 20.02 32.94
N ASP A 749 4.72 21.20 32.60
CA ASP A 749 5.03 22.27 33.55
C ASP A 749 3.78 22.72 34.33
N ARG A 750 2.63 22.86 33.65
CA ARG A 750 1.33 23.15 34.31
C ARG A 750 0.89 22.03 35.23
N MET A 751 0.91 20.78 34.78
CA MET A 751 0.57 19.63 35.65
C MET A 751 1.54 19.51 36.84
N GLN A 752 2.80 19.91 36.67
CA GLN A 752 3.77 19.95 37.76
C GLN A 752 3.49 21.09 38.74
N GLN A 753 3.09 22.27 38.27
CA GLN A 753 2.58 23.37 39.11
C GLN A 753 1.32 22.97 39.89
N GLU A 754 0.32 22.40 39.21
CA GLU A 754 -0.89 21.88 39.85
C GLU A 754 -0.56 20.79 40.88
N THR A 755 0.41 19.91 40.59
CA THR A 755 0.90 18.90 41.54
C THR A 755 1.60 19.52 42.75
N THR A 756 2.33 20.64 42.59
CA THR A 756 2.88 21.37 43.75
C THR A 756 1.80 22.09 44.55
N GLU A 757 0.84 22.76 43.91
CA GLU A 757 -0.30 23.37 44.61
C GLU A 757 -1.14 22.33 45.36
N LEU A 758 -1.37 21.16 44.77
CA LEU A 758 -2.10 20.06 45.42
C LEU A 758 -1.30 19.48 46.59
N LYS A 759 0.03 19.44 46.52
CA LYS A 759 0.89 19.05 47.66
C LYS A 759 0.86 20.09 48.78
N GLU A 760 0.85 21.38 48.47
CA GLU A 760 0.70 22.44 49.48
C GLU A 760 -0.68 22.42 50.13
N LYS A 761 -1.75 22.27 49.33
CA LYS A 761 -3.14 22.12 49.82
C LYS A 761 -3.31 20.86 50.67
N LEU A 762 -2.67 19.74 50.30
CA LEU A 762 -2.61 18.51 51.10
C LEU A 762 -1.81 18.70 52.39
N GLY A 763 -0.70 19.45 52.35
CA GLY A 763 0.10 19.82 53.52
C GLY A 763 -0.72 20.65 54.53
N ALA A 764 -1.39 21.69 54.06
CA ALA A 764 -2.29 22.51 54.86
C ALA A 764 -3.49 21.71 55.42
N ALA A 765 -4.07 20.82 54.62
CA ALA A 765 -5.14 19.92 55.07
C ALA A 765 -4.67 18.94 56.15
N ASN A 766 -3.46 18.37 56.03
CA ASN A 766 -2.86 17.52 57.04
C ASN A 766 -2.46 18.30 58.31
N GLN A 767 -2.03 19.55 58.18
CA GLN A 767 -1.79 20.43 59.33
C GLN A 767 -3.09 20.72 60.09
N HIS A 768 -4.16 21.12 59.40
CA HIS A 768 -5.47 21.29 60.02
C HIS A 768 -6.05 19.98 60.57
N LEU A 769 -5.75 18.83 59.97
CA LEU A 769 -6.10 17.53 60.54
C LEU A 769 -5.39 17.31 61.88
N GLY A 770 -4.08 17.55 61.96
CA GLY A 770 -3.31 17.50 63.20
C GLY A 770 -3.82 18.48 64.26
N GLU A 771 -4.08 19.74 63.89
CA GLU A 771 -4.68 20.74 64.78
C GLU A 771 -6.06 20.31 65.28
N SER A 772 -6.88 19.69 64.43
CA SER A 772 -8.19 19.15 64.83
C SER A 772 -8.07 17.93 65.74
N GLN A 773 -7.07 17.07 65.53
CA GLN A 773 -6.78 15.93 66.39
C GLN A 773 -6.29 16.39 67.77
N SER A 774 -5.37 17.36 67.85
CA SER A 774 -4.97 17.95 69.13
C SER A 774 -6.13 18.62 69.87
N ARG A 775 -7.06 19.29 69.16
CA ARG A 775 -8.30 19.83 69.77
C ARG A 775 -9.25 18.72 70.24
N ILE A 776 -9.32 17.59 69.54
CA ILE A 776 -10.11 16.43 69.96
C ILE A 776 -9.48 15.77 71.20
N GLU A 777 -8.15 15.65 71.28
CA GLU A 777 -7.45 15.18 72.48
C GLU A 777 -7.63 16.12 73.67
N GLU A 778 -7.54 17.44 73.46
CA GLU A 778 -7.83 18.46 74.49
C GLU A 778 -9.29 18.37 74.96
N GLN A 779 -10.25 18.23 74.03
CA GLN A 779 -11.66 18.00 74.38
C GLN A 779 -11.89 16.67 75.11
N GLN A 780 -11.18 15.59 74.76
CA GLN A 780 -11.24 14.32 75.47
C GLN A 780 -10.67 14.44 76.89
N GLN A 781 -9.58 15.18 77.10
CA GLN A 781 -9.07 15.50 78.44
C GLN A 781 -10.05 16.35 79.25
N ILE A 782 -10.72 17.32 78.64
CA ILE A 782 -11.78 18.11 79.27
C ILE A 782 -12.98 17.23 79.65
N VAL A 783 -13.42 16.32 78.76
CA VAL A 783 -14.52 15.38 79.03
C VAL A 783 -14.15 14.40 80.14
N ALA A 784 -12.94 13.82 80.13
CA ALA A 784 -12.45 12.95 81.21
C ALA A 784 -12.38 13.70 82.56
N LYS A 785 -11.94 14.96 82.54
CA LYS A 785 -11.93 15.83 83.73
C LYS A 785 -13.35 16.10 84.23
N LEU A 786 -14.29 16.43 83.35
CA LEU A 786 -15.70 16.62 83.71
C LEU A 786 -16.34 15.32 84.24
N GLN A 787 -16.00 14.16 83.68
CA GLN A 787 -16.43 12.85 84.20
C GLN A 787 -15.85 12.56 85.60
N SER A 788 -14.59 12.93 85.86
CA SER A 788 -13.98 12.83 87.21
C SER A 788 -14.66 13.77 88.22
N GLN A 789 -15.14 14.94 87.78
CA GLN A 789 -15.89 15.88 88.62
C GLN A 789 -17.34 15.43 88.84
N LEU A 790 -17.98 14.80 87.84
CA LEU A 790 -19.31 14.20 87.96
C LEU A 790 -19.29 13.03 88.95
N THR A 791 -18.35 12.11 88.82
CA THR A 791 -18.20 10.99 89.76
C THR A 791 -17.82 11.45 91.17
N ALA A 792 -17.06 12.54 91.33
CA ALA A 792 -16.84 13.16 92.64
C ALA A 792 -18.11 13.79 93.24
N LEU A 793 -18.97 14.42 92.42
CA LEU A 793 -20.28 14.95 92.86
C LEU A 793 -21.27 13.83 93.19
N GLU A 794 -21.22 12.71 92.48
CA GLU A 794 -22.01 11.51 92.79
C GLU A 794 -21.53 10.84 94.08
N ALA A 795 -20.22 10.86 94.38
CA ALA A 795 -19.67 10.39 95.65
C ALA A 795 -20.06 11.25 96.87
N LEU A 796 -20.34 12.55 96.67
CA LEU A 796 -20.88 13.45 97.72
C LEU A 796 -22.40 13.30 97.94
N ARG A 797 -23.11 12.64 97.02
CA ARG A 797 -24.55 12.41 97.11
C ARG A 797 -25.00 11.57 98.33
N PRO A 798 -24.33 10.46 98.72
CA PRO A 798 -24.67 9.74 99.95
C PRO A 798 -24.44 10.56 101.24
N GLU A 799 -23.47 11.48 101.30
CA GLU A 799 -23.35 12.41 102.43
C GLU A 799 -24.56 13.37 102.48
N LEU A 800 -24.99 13.89 101.31
CA LEU A 800 -26.15 14.78 101.24
C LEU A 800 -27.45 14.08 101.67
N ASP A 801 -27.64 12.81 101.31
CA ASP A 801 -28.79 12.02 101.74
C ASP A 801 -28.67 11.47 103.18
N GLN A 802 -27.47 11.41 103.78
CA GLN A 802 -27.27 11.20 105.23
C GLN A 802 -27.54 12.46 106.06
N LEU A 803 -27.14 13.64 105.60
CA LEU A 803 -27.44 14.93 106.25
C LEU A 803 -28.94 15.28 106.20
N ARG A 804 -29.70 14.64 105.31
CA ARG A 804 -31.14 14.88 105.11
C ARG A 804 -32.00 14.49 106.33
N PRO A 805 -31.92 13.27 106.89
CA PRO A 805 -32.58 12.92 108.15
C PRO A 805 -32.03 13.69 109.35
N GLU A 806 -30.75 14.06 109.38
CA GLU A 806 -30.20 14.89 110.47
C GLU A 806 -30.77 16.31 110.46
N ASN A 807 -30.87 16.94 109.29
CA ASN A 807 -31.49 18.25 109.12
C ASN A 807 -33.00 18.22 109.44
N GLN A 808 -33.68 17.09 109.13
CA GLN A 808 -35.05 16.87 109.58
C GLN A 808 -35.15 16.69 111.10
N SER A 809 -34.25 15.90 111.71
CA SER A 809 -34.17 15.74 113.17
C SER A 809 -33.93 17.08 113.88
N LEU A 810 -33.04 17.93 113.34
CA LEU A 810 -32.81 19.28 113.85
C LEU A 810 -34.06 20.16 113.71
N LYS A 811 -34.80 20.09 112.60
CA LYS A 811 -36.09 20.80 112.46
C LYS A 811 -37.10 20.35 113.50
N ASP A 812 -37.30 19.04 113.65
CA ASP A 812 -38.24 18.48 114.63
C ASP A 812 -37.85 18.88 116.06
N ARG A 813 -36.54 18.91 116.36
CA ARG A 813 -36.01 19.36 117.65
C ARG A 813 -36.12 20.88 117.87
N THR A 814 -36.04 21.70 116.82
CA THR A 814 -36.39 23.13 116.92
C THR A 814 -37.88 23.38 117.08
N ALA A 815 -38.75 22.54 116.49
CA ALA A 815 -40.20 22.59 116.72
C ALA A 815 -40.56 22.16 118.16
N GLU A 816 -39.85 21.19 118.71
CA GLU A 816 -39.99 20.78 120.11
C GLU A 816 -39.46 21.84 121.09
N LEU A 817 -38.31 22.47 120.80
CA LEU A 817 -37.82 23.63 121.55
C LEU A 817 -38.76 24.83 121.47
N LEU A 818 -39.40 25.09 120.32
CA LEU A 818 -40.43 26.13 120.19
C LEU A 818 -41.67 25.80 121.04
N LYS A 819 -42.11 24.53 121.09
CA LYS A 819 -43.15 24.08 122.04
C LYS A 819 -42.71 24.26 123.50
N HIS A 820 -41.46 23.96 123.83
CA HIS A 820 -40.93 24.14 125.18
C HIS A 820 -40.81 25.61 125.57
N LEU A 821 -40.44 26.49 124.63
CA LEU A 821 -40.42 27.95 124.83
C LEU A 821 -41.82 28.53 124.93
N GLN A 822 -42.81 28.03 124.19
CA GLN A 822 -44.22 28.40 124.37
C GLN A 822 -44.75 27.97 125.75
N ARG A 823 -44.38 26.77 126.21
CA ARG A 823 -44.77 26.27 127.54
C ARG A 823 -44.12 27.06 128.68
N VAL A 824 -42.81 27.29 128.60
CA VAL A 824 -42.07 28.14 129.56
C VAL A 824 -42.54 29.60 129.51
N ARG A 825 -42.95 30.10 128.33
CA ARG A 825 -43.58 31.42 128.24
C ARG A 825 -44.91 31.47 128.99
N ALA A 826 -45.78 30.47 128.84
CA ALA A 826 -47.03 30.40 129.61
C ALA A 826 -46.75 30.30 131.13
N GLU A 827 -45.80 29.45 131.54
CA GLU A 827 -45.38 29.32 132.94
C GLU A 827 -44.77 30.64 133.50
N LEU A 828 -44.08 31.43 132.66
CA LEU A 828 -43.57 32.76 133.01
C LEU A 828 -44.69 33.81 133.06
N GLU A 829 -45.70 33.70 132.20
CA GLU A 829 -46.86 34.60 132.12
C GLU A 829 -47.78 34.39 133.34
N ASP A 830 -48.00 33.12 133.74
CA ASP A 830 -48.59 32.74 135.03
C ASP A 830 -47.75 33.21 136.24
N SER A 831 -46.42 33.13 136.15
CA SER A 831 -45.51 33.63 137.20
C SER A 831 -45.54 35.16 137.31
N LEU A 832 -45.71 35.88 136.20
CA LEU A 832 -45.84 37.33 136.16
C LEU A 832 -47.21 37.79 136.68
N ASP A 833 -48.29 37.06 136.39
CA ASP A 833 -49.62 37.34 136.96
C ASP A 833 -49.67 36.99 138.47
N ALA A 834 -48.98 35.93 138.90
CA ALA A 834 -48.75 35.65 140.33
C ALA A 834 -47.93 36.77 141.01
N ASN A 835 -46.92 37.32 140.33
CA ASN A 835 -46.17 38.48 140.81
C ASN A 835 -47.01 39.77 140.81
N ALA A 836 -47.92 39.98 139.86
CA ALA A 836 -48.85 41.11 139.86
C ALA A 836 -49.84 41.03 141.03
N LYS A 837 -50.39 39.84 141.30
CA LYS A 837 -51.21 39.56 142.49
C LYS A 837 -50.42 39.75 143.79
N THR A 838 -49.13 39.39 143.80
CA THR A 838 -48.23 39.63 144.93
C THR A 838 -47.87 41.11 145.10
N GLY A 839 -47.69 41.87 144.01
CA GLY A 839 -47.47 43.31 144.04
C GLY A 839 -48.67 44.10 144.58
N ASN A 840 -49.89 43.68 144.24
CA ASN A 840 -51.10 44.23 144.86
C ASN A 840 -51.18 43.88 146.35
N ARG A 841 -50.81 42.64 146.74
CA ARG A 841 -50.71 42.22 148.15
C ARG A 841 -49.66 43.03 148.92
N ILE A 842 -48.55 43.39 148.27
CA ILE A 842 -47.52 44.28 148.82
C ILE A 842 -48.08 45.70 148.98
N ARG A 843 -48.81 46.24 148.00
CA ARG A 843 -49.49 47.54 148.14
C ARG A 843 -50.48 47.60 149.31
N ASP A 844 -51.25 46.53 149.54
CA ASP A 844 -52.14 46.44 150.71
C ASP A 844 -51.34 46.43 152.03
N LEU A 845 -50.18 45.76 152.06
CA LEU A 845 -49.26 45.76 153.19
C LEU A 845 -48.52 47.10 153.36
N GLU A 846 -48.20 47.81 152.27
CA GLU A 846 -47.64 49.18 152.29
C GLU A 846 -48.66 50.18 152.83
N ASN A 847 -49.93 50.07 152.43
CA ASN A 847 -51.02 50.87 153.00
C ASN A 847 -51.20 50.60 154.51
N GLN A 848 -51.11 49.34 154.94
CA GLN A 848 -51.13 48.98 156.36
C GLN A 848 -49.88 49.45 157.11
N LEU A 849 -48.70 49.42 156.48
CA LEU A 849 -47.45 49.96 157.02
C LEU A 849 -47.49 51.49 157.11
N HIS A 850 -48.13 52.19 156.17
CA HIS A 850 -48.34 53.64 156.25
C HIS A 850 -49.28 54.00 157.41
N ALA A 851 -50.39 53.28 157.59
CA ALA A 851 -51.26 53.45 158.76
C ALA A 851 -50.54 53.15 160.09
N GLN A 852 -49.65 52.16 160.12
CA GLN A 852 -48.80 51.90 161.30
C GLN A 852 -47.67 52.93 161.48
N ALA A 853 -47.10 53.47 160.40
CA ALA A 853 -46.07 54.50 160.44
C ALA A 853 -46.62 55.87 160.89
N GLU A 854 -47.86 56.17 160.56
CA GLU A 854 -48.62 57.31 161.11
C GLU A 854 -48.82 57.13 162.62
N LYS A 855 -49.28 55.94 163.05
CA LYS A 855 -49.38 55.56 164.47
C LYS A 855 -48.03 55.66 165.21
N ILE A 856 -46.92 55.30 164.55
CA ILE A 856 -45.55 55.42 165.09
C ILE A 856 -45.04 56.88 165.09
N ARG A 857 -45.54 57.76 164.23
CA ARG A 857 -45.24 59.20 164.27
C ARG A 857 -45.86 59.88 165.48
N ASP A 858 -47.12 59.57 165.80
CA ASP A 858 -47.78 60.12 166.99
C ASP A 858 -47.29 59.48 168.28
N LEU A 859 -47.04 58.16 168.30
CA LEU A 859 -46.36 57.49 169.42
C LEU A 859 -44.91 57.97 169.67
N ARG A 860 -44.34 58.80 168.79
CA ARG A 860 -43.06 59.52 169.00
C ARG A 860 -43.23 60.99 169.40
N ARG A 861 -44.45 61.49 169.56
CA ARG A 861 -44.76 62.86 170.03
C ARG A 861 -45.36 62.93 171.43
N THR A 862 -45.86 61.83 171.99
CA THR A 862 -46.57 61.80 173.29
C THR A 862 -46.08 60.74 174.27
N ARG A 863 -44.75 60.61 174.45
CA ARG A 863 -44.08 60.03 175.64
C ARG A 863 -42.71 60.72 175.80
N ALA A 864 -42.55 61.85 176.51
CA ALA A 864 -43.43 62.51 177.47
C ALA A 864 -44.90 62.70 177.01
N ALA A 865 -45.92 62.31 177.78
CA ALA A 865 -45.94 61.89 179.19
C ALA A 865 -46.63 60.52 179.43
N MET A 866 -46.78 60.15 180.70
CA MET A 866 -47.58 59.04 181.25
C MET A 866 -49.10 59.27 181.09
N PRO A 867 -50.02 58.32 181.46
CA PRO A 867 -49.81 57.04 182.17
C PRO A 867 -50.51 55.78 181.58
N ASP A 868 -50.17 54.62 182.17
CA ASP A 868 -50.97 53.42 182.55
C ASP A 868 -51.87 52.60 181.59
N ALA A 869 -52.12 51.35 182.01
CA ALA A 869 -53.25 50.44 181.71
C ALA A 869 -53.34 49.80 180.29
N ILE A 870 -54.02 48.67 180.01
CA ILE A 870 -54.45 47.44 180.76
C ILE A 870 -54.75 46.32 179.73
N ASP A 871 -54.75 45.04 180.14
CA ASP A 871 -55.34 43.79 179.58
C ASP A 871 -55.79 43.59 178.09
N ASN A 872 -55.73 42.31 177.67
CA ASN A 872 -56.69 41.58 176.79
C ASN A 872 -56.89 42.01 175.31
N ASP A 873 -57.54 41.22 174.43
CA ASP A 873 -57.69 39.75 174.24
C ASP A 873 -58.39 39.50 172.87
N GLN A 874 -58.16 38.33 172.22
CA GLN A 874 -58.90 37.79 171.04
C GLN A 874 -58.93 38.65 169.74
N THR A 875 -59.28 38.18 168.52
CA THR A 875 -59.65 36.84 167.98
C THR A 875 -59.22 36.66 166.50
N ASP A 876 -59.21 35.40 166.04
CA ASP A 876 -59.51 34.89 164.68
C ASP A 876 -58.77 35.31 163.38
N GLY A 877 -58.24 34.28 162.70
CA GLY A 877 -58.82 33.88 161.41
C GLY A 877 -57.92 33.87 160.16
N LYS A 878 -57.61 32.65 159.63
CA LYS A 878 -58.05 32.17 158.29
C LYS A 878 -57.43 30.81 157.87
N ALA A 879 -58.19 30.10 157.04
CA ALA A 879 -57.80 28.91 156.28
C ALA A 879 -57.56 29.29 154.78
N ALA A 880 -57.31 28.41 153.80
CA ALA A 880 -57.49 26.96 153.76
C ALA A 880 -56.65 26.25 152.66
N THR A 881 -56.49 24.93 152.87
CA THR A 881 -56.45 23.83 151.85
C THR A 881 -55.38 23.80 150.75
N LYS A 882 -55.24 22.59 150.18
CA LYS A 882 -54.09 22.09 149.40
C LYS A 882 -54.48 20.73 148.81
N ARG A 883 -53.92 20.35 147.63
CA ARG A 883 -53.91 18.97 147.09
C ARG A 883 -55.30 18.40 146.68
N ALA A 884 -55.42 17.24 146.02
CA ALA A 884 -54.46 16.14 145.87
C ALA A 884 -54.24 15.57 144.45
N ALA A 885 -54.49 16.38 143.41
CA ALA A 885 -53.92 16.23 142.07
C ALA A 885 -53.44 17.62 141.61
#